data_AF-A0A4Q5GWG6-F1
#
_entry.id   AF-A0A4Q5GWG6-F1
#
_cell.length_a   1.000
_cell.length_b   1.000
_cell.length_c   1.000
_cell.angle_alpha   90.00
_cell.angle_beta   90.00
_cell.angle_gamma   90.00
#
_symmetry.space_group_name_H-M   'P 1'
#
loop_
_entity.id
_entity.type
_entity.pdbx_description
1 polymer ?
#
loop_
_entity_poly.entity_id
_entity_poly.type
_entity_poly.pdbx_seq_one_letter_code
_entity_poly.pdbx_strand_id
1 'polypeptide(L)'
;MRTSESKTIINQELFDVKLPDYQRIIERLVSKYNVVDGSYYEGLVNFKTNLVVPKHKWYDYKQGYSELLVKHIIDEAKPLKEHYILDPFCGVGTTNLTSVNRGYKTIGFDINPMAILTAKAKTHHYTPKEIALIKKYLESFTLPDSKVEIEGGRVIETSFTEDVLDILLKIRFFVDGINNDAVQDFFRLALISIIDKCSLKIKDGNGLKFKKNYKAVPDLVRLYLDKASEMLSDIRMSNEDKENKIILGSMITEEAFNKVKDMPIGLCVFSPPYANCFDYCEVYKLEFWIGGFVKSYDDFERFRSIALRSHVNSKFSHEFSNSNKDVDTIASLISSFNIWNKNIPDMIRGYFDDMESMIKNLSKILVNKAKCYIVVANSGYKGILVPTDLLLAEIAEKYGYKVCNIYHARKIRSSSQQMHILNTNYNNLMRESIIENRGKVIAACGTGKTLTSLWIVEAMKAETVLFLAPSISLVKQTLEAWADQAKIPFTYLCVCSDNTVSSNIDDDEADISVSQLGVPVTTNINEIAKFLDHTKGKVRYIFSTYQSADKISEAQKTAKDTFDLIICDEAHRTAGLRSNFSLALEDQFICSKKRLFMTATERMVRPLLKRHLEENGKVIFSMDDENVYGPLFSQYNFGAAIKDKTISDYKIVVAGVKESEVYNYIAENKHISVGDLDNNEKTTTAEILYSKILLAKAMGEFPIKKTISFHSSIRKAKDFVAENGNDISLSDVIREFNEHITEDNLFIDNINCQLDSGSRAQILNKFKNTEYSVISNAKCLTEGVDVPIIDSVYFIDRKKSLVDIVQACGRALRTQNGIDKTAYFIIPILIPESSVAEEILNSEEFEIVYNIIQALRSQDNRLEDWINRLNNEYVRTGRIGSDCTDDDVPIIIQIEGIDIKQFSDELYVQIATVNANPDNIRRPTTFGAGERKTGHARIFKTIGDYAAERFFSSLVDPTIKIYKDKNSKCLSIADIKIDNNISHTYRLGLIEKSEKNYSLTPLGEYYLSGRIKPQDLFRKQMLRYSNSLEDNKIAHTLFPYRACLEVLKNLEVKKLTFNEFAFCIYPMYDSTPDSIKRAVDDINYLRQKYPRLKAINIANRPQILQLLNTYFGTTLTITDIWGTAGTTVKNLYSYFKNHLSLFEDIIEIKNREICIKPGVNANDIDKLLEIDKNIEKVDRKNLFAIYTEVSSCL
;
A
#
# COMPACT_ATOMS: atom_id res chain seq x y z
N MET A 1 26.83 22.88 13.57
CA MET A 1 25.87 22.98 14.70
C MET A 1 26.02 24.38 15.26
N ARG A 2 25.04 25.28 15.05
CA ARG A 2 25.01 26.58 15.74
C ARG A 2 24.07 26.46 16.93
N THR A 3 24.63 26.71 18.10
CA THR A 3 24.01 26.77 19.42
C THR A 3 23.13 28.03 19.56
N SER A 4 21.94 27.86 20.15
CA SER A 4 21.15 28.88 20.86
C SER A 4 21.15 30.32 20.29
N GLU A 5 20.22 30.64 19.40
CA GLU A 5 19.78 32.04 19.22
C GLU A 5 18.51 32.26 20.05
N SER A 6 18.62 33.10 21.07
CA SER A 6 17.49 33.61 21.85
C SER A 6 16.47 34.33 20.96
N LYS A 7 15.19 34.26 21.36
CA LYS A 7 14.03 34.90 20.73
C LYS A 7 14.01 36.43 20.94
N THR A 8 15.15 37.09 20.75
CA THR A 8 15.23 38.53 21.03
C THR A 8 14.58 39.31 19.89
N ILE A 9 13.46 39.97 20.20
CA ILE A 9 12.87 41.00 19.34
C ILE A 9 13.86 42.17 19.35
N ILE A 10 14.33 42.58 18.17
CA ILE A 10 15.31 43.67 18.01
C ILE A 10 14.65 45.01 17.74
N ASN A 11 13.38 45.01 17.34
CA ASN A 11 12.57 46.21 17.14
C ASN A 11 11.15 45.99 17.68
N GLN A 12 10.95 46.33 18.95
CA GLN A 12 9.69 46.12 19.67
C GLN A 12 8.55 46.96 19.09
N GLU A 13 8.84 48.21 18.71
CA GLU A 13 7.85 49.13 18.12
C GLU A 13 7.28 48.57 16.81
N LEU A 14 8.15 48.10 15.90
CA LEU A 14 7.73 47.50 14.65
C LEU A 14 6.92 46.20 14.86
N PHE A 15 7.31 45.39 15.85
CA PHE A 15 6.61 44.15 16.21
C PHE A 15 5.18 44.46 16.70
N ASP A 16 5.03 45.39 17.64
CA ASP A 16 3.74 45.75 18.24
C ASP A 16 2.79 46.38 17.20
N VAL A 17 3.34 47.15 16.24
CA VAL A 17 2.56 47.74 15.15
C VAL A 17 2.10 46.69 14.13
N LYS A 18 2.96 45.74 13.74
CA LYS A 18 2.69 44.81 12.63
C LYS A 18 1.98 43.53 13.06
N LEU A 19 2.08 43.12 14.32
CA LEU A 19 1.47 41.89 14.82
C LEU A 19 -0.07 41.86 14.68
N PRO A 20 -0.83 42.94 15.02
CA PRO A 20 -2.28 42.95 14.83
C PRO A 20 -2.69 42.87 13.36
N ASP A 21 -1.97 43.55 12.47
CA ASP A 21 -2.23 43.51 11.03
C ASP A 21 -1.99 42.09 10.49
N TYR A 22 -0.90 41.45 10.91
CA TYR A 22 -0.61 40.06 10.60
C TYR A 22 -1.73 39.10 11.02
N GLN A 23 -2.26 39.25 12.25
CA GLN A 23 -3.35 38.41 12.74
C GLN A 23 -4.61 38.56 11.87
N ARG A 24 -4.99 39.80 11.52
CA ARG A 24 -6.13 40.05 10.62
C ARG A 24 -5.90 39.46 9.22
N ILE A 25 -4.68 39.51 8.70
CA ILE A 25 -4.34 38.89 7.40
C ILE A 25 -4.57 37.38 7.45
N ILE A 26 -4.07 36.70 8.49
CA ILE A 26 -4.26 35.25 8.63
C ILE A 26 -5.74 34.89 8.76
N GLU A 27 -6.50 35.59 9.62
CA GLU A 27 -7.93 35.37 9.80
C GLU A 27 -8.72 35.58 8.49
N ARG A 28 -8.40 36.65 7.75
CA ARG A 28 -9.00 36.94 6.45
C ARG A 28 -8.70 35.85 5.43
N LEU A 29 -7.45 35.41 5.31
CA LEU A 29 -7.05 34.39 4.34
C LEU A 29 -7.66 33.02 4.67
N VAL A 30 -7.67 32.64 5.95
CA VAL A 30 -8.25 31.36 6.41
C VAL A 30 -9.77 31.33 6.28
N SER A 31 -10.46 32.44 6.51
CA SER A 31 -11.91 32.53 6.30
C SER A 31 -12.31 32.59 4.83
N LYS A 32 -11.47 33.19 3.98
CA LYS A 32 -11.73 33.32 2.54
C LYS A 32 -11.59 31.98 1.79
N TYR A 33 -10.59 31.18 2.13
CA TYR A 33 -10.28 29.95 1.40
C TYR A 33 -10.53 28.70 2.25
N ASN A 34 -11.43 27.85 1.79
CA ASN A 34 -11.66 26.55 2.40
C ASN A 34 -10.51 25.59 2.06
N VAL A 35 -9.91 24.97 3.08
CA VAL A 35 -8.85 23.98 2.89
C VAL A 35 -9.31 22.61 3.34
N VAL A 36 -9.29 21.68 2.40
CA VAL A 36 -9.81 20.33 2.51
C VAL A 36 -8.69 19.37 2.96
N ASP A 37 -9.04 18.22 3.53
CA ASP A 37 -8.04 17.17 3.79
C ASP A 37 -7.55 16.56 2.47
N GLY A 38 -6.24 16.46 2.30
CA GLY A 38 -5.57 15.93 1.12
C GLY A 38 -4.63 14.79 1.44
N SER A 39 -4.83 14.08 2.56
CA SER A 39 -3.97 13.01 3.06
C SER A 39 -3.56 11.96 2.00
N TYR A 40 -4.42 11.68 1.01
CA TYR A 40 -4.09 10.89 -0.19
C TYR A 40 -2.80 11.35 -0.90
N TYR A 41 -2.60 12.66 -1.01
CA TYR A 41 -1.47 13.25 -1.72
C TYR A 41 -0.15 13.20 -0.95
N GLU A 42 -0.12 12.80 0.33
CA GLU A 42 1.11 12.74 1.16
C GLU A 42 2.23 11.96 0.48
N GLY A 43 1.89 10.80 -0.09
CA GLY A 43 2.82 9.94 -0.83
C GLY A 43 3.16 10.45 -2.23
N LEU A 44 2.34 11.33 -2.81
CA LEU A 44 2.39 11.75 -4.21
C LEU A 44 3.16 13.06 -4.41
N VAL A 45 3.18 13.93 -3.41
CA VAL A 45 3.95 15.19 -3.40
C VAL A 45 5.44 15.00 -3.09
N ASN A 46 5.96 13.79 -3.28
CA ASN A 46 7.38 13.49 -3.10
C ASN A 46 7.88 12.50 -4.17
N PHE A 47 9.18 12.51 -4.42
CA PHE A 47 9.79 11.75 -5.51
C PHE A 47 9.95 10.25 -5.24
N LYS A 48 9.65 9.74 -4.03
CA LYS A 48 10.10 8.39 -3.62
C LYS A 48 9.57 7.27 -4.53
N THR A 49 8.33 7.37 -4.98
CA THR A 49 7.72 6.36 -5.85
C THR A 49 8.41 6.28 -7.22
N ASN A 50 9.04 7.37 -7.67
CA ASN A 50 9.69 7.45 -8.97
C ASN A 50 11.01 6.64 -9.03
N LEU A 51 11.56 6.24 -7.88
CA LEU A 51 12.82 5.50 -7.79
C LEU A 51 12.76 4.08 -8.37
N VAL A 52 11.56 3.54 -8.61
CA VAL A 52 11.35 2.21 -9.19
C VAL A 52 10.70 2.24 -10.57
N VAL A 53 10.33 3.42 -11.06
CA VAL A 53 9.62 3.58 -12.34
C VAL A 53 10.63 3.76 -13.48
N PRO A 54 10.50 3.03 -14.61
CA PRO A 54 11.38 3.16 -15.78
C PRO A 54 11.50 4.61 -16.26
N LYS A 55 12.70 5.01 -16.71
CA LYS A 55 13.09 6.39 -17.04
C LYS A 55 13.06 7.39 -15.89
N HIS A 56 12.04 7.38 -15.02
CA HIS A 56 12.00 8.24 -13.84
C HIS A 56 13.16 7.94 -12.89
N LYS A 57 13.50 6.66 -12.67
CA LYS A 57 14.63 6.18 -11.85
C LYS A 57 16.03 6.47 -12.42
N TRP A 58 16.14 7.04 -13.62
CA TRP A 58 17.44 7.36 -14.21
C TRP A 58 18.22 8.39 -13.37
N TYR A 59 17.53 9.25 -12.61
CA TYR A 59 18.13 10.21 -11.70
C TYR A 59 17.26 10.46 -10.47
N ASP A 60 17.84 10.36 -9.27
CA ASP A 60 17.18 10.65 -7.99
C ASP A 60 17.12 12.17 -7.73
N TYR A 61 15.90 12.71 -7.73
CA TYR A 61 15.64 14.14 -7.56
C TYR A 61 14.72 14.39 -6.37
N LYS A 62 15.31 14.60 -5.18
CA LYS A 62 14.60 14.71 -3.90
C LYS A 62 13.46 15.74 -3.88
N GLN A 63 13.58 16.80 -4.67
CA GLN A 63 12.65 17.93 -4.69
C GLN A 63 11.54 17.81 -5.74
N GLY A 64 11.46 16.70 -6.47
CA GLY A 64 10.35 16.43 -7.38
C GLY A 64 9.16 15.76 -6.69
N TYR A 65 8.01 15.79 -7.37
CA TYR A 65 6.84 14.99 -7.02
C TYR A 65 6.76 13.69 -7.84
N SER A 66 5.80 12.84 -7.50
CA SER A 66 5.55 11.53 -8.11
C SER A 66 4.97 11.62 -9.53
N GLU A 67 5.31 10.69 -10.41
CA GLU A 67 4.58 10.53 -11.68
C GLU A 67 3.09 10.21 -11.46
N LEU A 68 2.74 9.54 -10.36
CA LEU A 68 1.35 9.21 -10.03
C LEU A 68 0.52 10.47 -9.77
N LEU A 69 1.14 11.52 -9.19
CA LEU A 69 0.48 12.82 -9.02
C LEU A 69 0.09 13.40 -10.39
N VAL A 70 1.01 13.40 -11.35
CA VAL A 70 0.77 13.95 -12.68
C VAL A 70 -0.26 13.11 -13.43
N LYS A 71 -0.19 11.77 -13.33
CA LYS A 71 -1.20 10.88 -13.94
C LYS A 71 -2.59 11.24 -13.44
N HIS A 72 -2.75 11.33 -12.12
CA HIS A 72 -4.01 11.73 -11.50
C HIS A 72 -4.49 13.10 -11.99
N ILE A 73 -3.63 14.12 -11.98
CA ILE A 73 -3.98 15.47 -12.44
C ILE A 73 -4.38 15.48 -13.93
N ILE A 74 -3.67 14.75 -14.78
CA ILE A 74 -4.02 14.64 -16.21
C ILE A 74 -5.37 13.94 -16.40
N ASP A 75 -5.61 12.87 -15.65
CA ASP A 75 -6.84 12.06 -15.75
C ASP A 75 -8.06 12.85 -15.23
N GLU A 76 -7.86 13.74 -14.25
CA GLU A 76 -8.86 14.71 -13.82
C GLU A 76 -9.05 15.84 -14.85
N ALA A 77 -7.97 16.54 -15.19
CA ALA A 77 -8.06 17.80 -15.92
C ALA A 77 -8.44 17.60 -17.38
N LYS A 78 -8.16 16.40 -17.93
CA LYS A 78 -8.45 15.96 -19.29
C LYS A 78 -8.16 17.05 -20.33
N PRO A 79 -6.93 17.59 -20.38
CA PRO A 79 -6.58 18.58 -21.40
C PRO A 79 -6.78 17.99 -22.79
N LEU A 80 -7.14 18.82 -23.77
CA LEU A 80 -7.25 18.39 -25.16
C LEU A 80 -5.86 17.98 -25.71
N LYS A 81 -5.81 16.96 -26.56
CA LYS A 81 -4.55 16.36 -27.05
C LYS A 81 -3.73 17.30 -27.93
N GLU A 82 -4.39 18.26 -28.55
CA GLU A 82 -3.80 19.32 -29.37
C GLU A 82 -3.12 20.41 -28.53
N HIS A 83 -3.53 20.58 -27.26
CA HIS A 83 -2.95 21.52 -26.31
C HIS A 83 -1.68 20.97 -25.66
N TYR A 84 -0.85 21.87 -25.16
CA TYR A 84 0.35 21.52 -24.40
C TYR A 84 0.07 21.41 -22.91
N ILE A 85 0.73 20.46 -22.26
CA ILE A 85 0.88 20.41 -20.80
C ILE A 85 2.19 21.11 -20.43
N LEU A 86 2.09 22.17 -19.63
CA LEU A 86 3.20 23.03 -19.26
C LEU A 86 3.65 22.78 -17.81
N ASP A 87 4.96 22.71 -17.62
CA ASP A 87 5.61 22.81 -16.31
C ASP A 87 6.66 23.94 -16.34
N PRO A 88 6.38 25.12 -15.75
CA PRO A 88 7.33 26.24 -15.71
C PRO A 88 8.55 26.03 -14.78
N PHE A 89 8.57 24.94 -13.99
CA PHE A 89 9.66 24.56 -13.10
C PHE A 89 9.88 23.04 -13.16
N CYS A 90 10.15 22.54 -14.37
CA CYS A 90 10.04 21.13 -14.69
C CYS A 90 11.01 20.22 -13.94
N GLY A 91 12.09 20.76 -13.37
CA GLY A 91 13.12 19.99 -12.72
C GLY A 91 13.61 18.89 -13.65
N VAL A 92 13.59 17.65 -13.17
CA VAL A 92 14.01 16.47 -13.95
C VAL A 92 12.93 15.91 -14.88
N GLY A 93 11.87 16.69 -15.15
CA GLY A 93 10.86 16.40 -16.16
C GLY A 93 9.80 15.38 -15.76
N THR A 94 9.38 15.32 -14.48
CA THR A 94 8.33 14.37 -14.05
C THR A 94 7.03 14.62 -14.81
N THR A 95 6.56 15.88 -14.88
CA THR A 95 5.34 16.23 -15.62
C THR A 95 5.49 15.96 -17.11
N ASN A 96 6.62 16.35 -17.69
CA ASN A 96 6.86 16.19 -19.13
C ASN A 96 6.92 14.72 -19.54
N LEU A 97 7.70 13.89 -18.84
CA LEU A 97 7.81 12.46 -19.15
C LEU A 97 6.46 11.74 -18.98
N THR A 98 5.74 12.04 -17.90
CA THR A 98 4.43 11.44 -17.66
C THR A 98 3.43 11.84 -18.75
N SER A 99 3.46 13.10 -19.18
CA SER A 99 2.60 13.65 -20.25
C SER A 99 2.90 13.00 -21.60
N VAL A 100 4.18 12.89 -21.98
CA VAL A 100 4.62 12.23 -23.22
C VAL A 100 4.22 10.75 -23.22
N ASN A 101 4.42 10.04 -22.11
CA ASN A 101 4.02 8.63 -21.98
C ASN A 101 2.50 8.43 -22.10
N ARG A 102 1.70 9.47 -21.81
CA ARG A 102 0.25 9.49 -22.02
C ARG A 102 -0.15 10.08 -23.38
N GLY A 103 0.80 10.38 -24.27
CA GLY A 103 0.56 10.88 -25.62
C GLY A 103 0.14 12.36 -25.69
N TYR A 104 0.56 13.20 -24.74
CA TYR A 104 0.34 14.64 -24.77
C TYR A 104 1.58 15.39 -25.25
N LYS A 105 1.35 16.55 -25.88
CA LYS A 105 2.42 17.53 -26.13
C LYS A 105 2.81 18.18 -24.82
N THR A 106 4.09 18.48 -24.63
CA THR A 106 4.54 19.07 -23.37
C THR A 106 5.62 20.12 -23.54
N ILE A 107 5.62 21.08 -22.60
CA ILE A 107 6.63 22.13 -22.51
C ILE A 107 7.14 22.16 -21.07
N GLY A 108 8.46 22.18 -20.89
CA GLY A 108 9.10 22.28 -19.58
C GLY A 108 10.13 23.40 -19.56
N PHE A 109 10.14 24.20 -18.50
CA PHE A 109 11.19 25.19 -18.24
C PHE A 109 11.90 24.88 -16.94
N ASP A 110 13.22 25.06 -16.94
CA ASP A 110 14.02 25.08 -15.72
C ASP A 110 15.30 25.90 -15.96
N ILE A 111 15.81 26.53 -14.90
CA ILE A 111 17.07 27.27 -14.94
C ILE A 111 18.28 26.36 -14.68
N ASN A 112 18.06 25.16 -14.16
CA ASN A 112 19.10 24.21 -13.84
C ASN A 112 19.44 23.36 -15.08
N PRO A 113 20.62 23.56 -15.71
CA PRO A 113 21.01 22.83 -16.92
C PRO A 113 21.12 21.31 -16.71
N MET A 114 21.46 20.85 -15.50
CA MET A 114 21.43 19.42 -15.18
C MET A 114 20.00 18.86 -15.20
N ALA A 115 19.05 19.63 -14.66
CA ALA A 115 17.64 19.23 -14.64
C ALA A 115 17.07 19.18 -16.06
N ILE A 116 17.41 20.17 -16.89
CA ILE A 116 17.10 20.22 -18.33
C ILE A 116 17.69 19.04 -19.08
N LEU A 117 18.98 18.72 -18.90
CA LEU A 117 19.60 17.53 -19.49
C LEU A 117 18.81 16.27 -19.14
N THR A 118 18.49 16.13 -17.85
CA THR A 118 17.78 14.96 -17.32
C THR A 118 16.38 14.85 -17.94
N ALA A 119 15.64 15.95 -17.99
CA ALA A 119 14.31 16.00 -18.59
C ALA A 119 14.37 15.67 -20.09
N LYS A 120 15.32 16.24 -20.84
CA LYS A 120 15.56 15.94 -22.27
C LYS A 120 15.84 14.46 -22.50
N ALA A 121 16.85 13.89 -21.84
CA ALA A 121 17.21 12.48 -22.00
C ALA A 121 16.05 11.53 -21.64
N LYS A 122 15.29 11.82 -20.57
CA LYS A 122 14.14 11.01 -20.17
C LYS A 122 13.00 11.06 -21.20
N THR A 123 12.68 12.26 -21.67
CA THR A 123 11.55 12.50 -22.57
C THR A 123 11.86 12.18 -24.03
N HIS A 124 13.15 12.08 -24.40
CA HIS A 124 13.58 11.74 -25.76
C HIS A 124 13.07 10.36 -26.20
N HIS A 125 12.62 10.31 -27.45
CA HIS A 125 12.30 9.08 -28.14
C HIS A 125 13.54 8.59 -28.89
N TYR A 126 14.23 7.61 -28.31
CA TYR A 126 15.46 7.07 -28.90
C TYR A 126 15.13 6.19 -30.12
N THR A 127 15.61 6.60 -31.29
CA THR A 127 15.43 5.86 -32.54
C THR A 127 16.21 4.54 -32.52
N PRO A 128 15.84 3.54 -33.35
CA PRO A 128 16.61 2.29 -33.45
C PRO A 128 18.10 2.51 -33.78
N LYS A 129 18.42 3.56 -34.56
CA LYS A 129 19.81 3.94 -34.88
C LYS A 129 20.55 4.46 -33.65
N GLU A 130 19.92 5.31 -32.85
CA GLU A 130 20.49 5.82 -31.60
C GLU A 130 20.68 4.71 -30.57
N ILE A 131 19.71 3.79 -30.44
CA ILE A 131 19.82 2.60 -29.58
C ILE A 131 21.00 1.72 -29.99
N ALA A 132 21.18 1.47 -31.29
CA ALA A 132 22.32 0.71 -31.81
C ALA A 132 23.63 1.44 -31.53
N LEU A 133 23.65 2.77 -31.65
CA LEU A 133 24.82 3.58 -31.34
C LEU A 133 25.17 3.55 -29.85
N ILE A 134 24.18 3.63 -28.96
CA ILE A 134 24.36 3.49 -27.50
C ILE A 134 24.97 2.12 -27.18
N LYS A 135 24.43 1.03 -27.74
CA LYS A 135 24.97 -0.32 -27.55
C LYS A 135 26.43 -0.43 -28.01
N LYS A 136 26.73 0.09 -29.19
CA LYS A 136 28.09 0.12 -29.72
C LYS A 136 29.04 0.85 -28.78
N TYR A 137 28.66 2.03 -28.29
CA TYR A 137 29.47 2.80 -27.35
C TYR A 137 29.66 2.11 -26.00
N LEU A 138 28.66 1.38 -25.49
CA LEU A 138 28.79 0.57 -24.27
C LEU A 138 29.76 -0.60 -24.46
N GLU A 139 29.65 -1.31 -25.58
CA GLU A 139 30.50 -2.46 -25.89
C GLU A 139 31.95 -2.07 -26.16
N SER A 140 32.17 -0.91 -26.79
CA SER A 140 33.50 -0.40 -27.14
C SER A 140 34.07 0.61 -26.14
N PHE A 141 33.47 0.76 -24.95
CA PHE A 141 33.91 1.77 -23.98
C PHE A 141 35.30 1.46 -23.44
N THR A 142 36.23 2.40 -23.61
CA THR A 142 37.56 2.36 -23.00
C THR A 142 37.88 3.71 -22.36
N LEU A 143 38.59 3.67 -21.23
CA LEU A 143 39.10 4.89 -20.61
C LEU A 143 40.24 5.47 -21.47
N PRO A 144 40.24 6.77 -21.77
CA PRO A 144 41.40 7.45 -22.33
C PRO A 144 42.65 7.30 -21.45
N ASP A 145 43.81 7.06 -22.07
CA ASP A 145 45.10 6.95 -21.37
C ASP A 145 45.58 8.30 -20.82
N SER A 146 45.21 9.40 -21.48
CA SER A 146 45.64 10.75 -21.09
C SER A 146 44.86 11.27 -19.87
N LYS A 147 45.59 11.89 -18.93
CA LYS A 147 44.99 12.65 -17.82
C LYS A 147 44.22 13.84 -18.40
N VAL A 148 42.97 14.02 -17.96
CA VAL A 148 42.13 15.14 -18.40
C VAL A 148 42.12 16.18 -17.28
N GLU A 149 42.70 17.35 -17.54
CA GLU A 149 42.66 18.46 -16.60
C GLU A 149 41.50 19.39 -16.94
N ILE A 150 40.76 19.80 -15.91
CA ILE A 150 39.83 20.93 -15.98
C ILE A 150 40.25 21.95 -14.93
N GLU A 151 39.99 23.22 -15.21
CA GLU A 151 39.96 24.28 -14.20
C GLU A 151 38.80 24.01 -13.23
N GLY A 152 38.99 23.04 -12.34
CA GLY A 152 38.02 22.67 -11.32
C GLY A 152 38.02 23.74 -10.23
N GLY A 153 36.89 24.41 -10.01
CA GLY A 153 36.75 25.23 -8.81
C GLY A 153 36.98 24.38 -7.54
N ARG A 154 37.46 24.99 -6.45
CA ARG A 154 37.74 24.37 -5.13
C ARG A 154 36.70 23.35 -4.63
N VAL A 155 35.45 23.48 -5.07
CA VAL A 155 34.38 22.54 -4.74
C VAL A 155 34.65 21.13 -5.27
N ILE A 156 35.24 20.96 -6.45
CA ILE A 156 35.48 19.65 -7.06
C ILE A 156 36.64 18.94 -6.38
N GLU A 157 37.76 19.63 -6.20
CA GLU A 157 38.96 19.13 -5.51
C GLU A 157 38.65 18.64 -4.09
N THR A 158 37.73 19.32 -3.39
CA THR A 158 37.36 18.94 -2.02
C THR A 158 36.24 17.89 -1.94
N SER A 159 35.66 17.48 -3.07
CA SER A 159 34.49 16.59 -3.10
C SER A 159 34.78 15.21 -3.68
N PHE A 160 35.96 14.98 -4.23
CA PHE A 160 36.41 13.69 -4.77
C PHE A 160 37.87 13.43 -4.38
N THR A 161 38.28 12.17 -4.36
CA THR A 161 39.71 11.82 -4.34
C THR A 161 40.30 12.00 -5.74
N GLU A 162 41.62 12.17 -5.84
CA GLU A 162 42.29 12.39 -7.14
C GLU A 162 41.99 11.28 -8.15
N ASP A 163 42.07 10.01 -7.74
CA ASP A 163 41.78 8.85 -8.61
C ASP A 163 40.34 8.84 -9.11
N VAL A 164 39.38 9.16 -8.24
CA VAL A 164 37.95 9.18 -8.59
C VAL A 164 37.67 10.34 -9.54
N LEU A 165 38.27 11.50 -9.28
CA LEU A 165 38.12 12.67 -10.13
C LEU A 165 38.70 12.41 -11.53
N ASP A 166 39.92 11.87 -11.63
CA ASP A 166 40.54 11.53 -12.92
C ASP A 166 39.65 10.62 -13.77
N ILE A 167 39.11 9.56 -13.18
CA ILE A 167 38.21 8.63 -13.88
C ILE A 167 36.92 9.35 -14.33
N LEU A 168 36.30 10.18 -13.48
CA LEU A 168 35.10 10.93 -13.86
C LEU A 168 35.37 11.89 -15.04
N LEU A 169 36.54 12.52 -15.08
CA LEU A 169 36.94 13.43 -16.16
C LEU A 169 37.26 12.71 -17.46
N LYS A 170 37.87 11.52 -17.37
CA LYS A 170 38.06 10.63 -18.52
C LYS A 170 36.73 10.14 -19.09
N ILE A 171 35.77 9.78 -18.23
CA ILE A 171 34.41 9.44 -18.68
C ILE A 171 33.76 10.67 -19.33
N ARG A 172 33.85 11.85 -18.71
CA ARG A 172 33.33 13.09 -19.29
C ARG A 172 33.93 13.38 -20.67
N PHE A 173 35.24 13.23 -20.83
CA PHE A 173 35.93 13.43 -22.11
C PHE A 173 35.38 12.48 -23.19
N PHE A 174 35.16 11.21 -22.85
CA PHE A 174 34.48 10.27 -23.74
C PHE A 174 33.08 10.76 -24.13
N VAL A 175 32.28 11.20 -23.16
CA VAL A 175 30.91 11.71 -23.41
C VAL A 175 30.92 12.96 -24.29
N ASP A 176 31.83 13.90 -24.03
CA ASP A 176 31.99 15.14 -24.80
C ASP A 176 32.35 14.85 -26.28
N GLY A 177 32.96 13.69 -26.58
CA GLY A 177 33.32 13.26 -27.94
C GLY A 177 32.23 12.52 -28.72
N ILE A 178 31.04 12.29 -28.15
CA ILE A 178 29.93 11.59 -28.83
C ILE A 178 29.25 12.52 -29.85
N ASN A 179 29.32 12.14 -31.14
CA ASN A 179 28.74 12.89 -32.26
C ASN A 179 27.25 12.58 -32.50
N ASN A 180 26.43 12.72 -31.46
CA ASN A 180 24.96 12.71 -31.52
C ASN A 180 24.41 13.25 -30.20
N ASP A 181 23.66 14.36 -30.24
CA ASP A 181 23.24 15.08 -29.04
C ASP A 181 22.38 14.22 -28.09
N ALA A 182 21.44 13.44 -28.61
CA ALA A 182 20.55 12.62 -27.78
C ALA A 182 21.31 11.47 -27.08
N VAL A 183 22.26 10.85 -27.79
CA VAL A 183 23.13 9.80 -27.26
C VAL A 183 24.17 10.40 -26.29
N GLN A 184 24.68 11.60 -26.58
CA GLN A 184 25.53 12.33 -25.65
C GLN A 184 24.78 12.66 -24.36
N ASP A 185 23.54 13.16 -24.46
CA ASP A 185 22.69 13.47 -23.30
C ASP A 185 22.40 12.22 -22.46
N PHE A 186 22.17 11.08 -23.11
CA PHE A 186 22.00 9.78 -22.46
C PHE A 186 23.21 9.41 -21.59
N PHE A 187 24.41 9.44 -22.16
CA PHE A 187 25.62 9.08 -21.44
C PHE A 187 26.03 10.14 -20.41
N ARG A 188 25.79 11.43 -20.69
CA ARG A 188 26.01 12.53 -19.74
C ARG A 188 25.11 12.37 -18.52
N LEU A 189 23.85 11.97 -18.72
CA LEU A 189 22.92 11.66 -17.63
C LEU A 189 23.42 10.48 -16.77
N ALA A 190 23.91 9.41 -17.41
CA ALA A 190 24.51 8.29 -16.69
C ALA A 190 25.67 8.75 -15.81
N LEU A 191 26.55 9.62 -16.32
CA LEU A 191 27.69 10.19 -15.59
C LEU A 191 27.26 10.99 -14.37
N ILE A 192 26.32 11.92 -14.53
CA ILE A 192 25.89 12.76 -13.39
C ILE A 192 25.10 11.98 -12.34
N SER A 193 24.46 10.87 -12.71
CA SER A 193 23.63 10.06 -11.80
C SER A 193 24.45 9.24 -10.79
N ILE A 194 25.75 9.02 -11.05
CA ILE A 194 26.65 8.27 -10.15
C ILE A 194 27.44 9.18 -9.19
N ILE A 195 27.39 10.50 -9.38
CA ILE A 195 28.14 11.51 -8.60
C ILE A 195 27.91 11.37 -7.10
N ASP A 196 26.65 11.25 -6.66
CA ASP A 196 26.34 11.13 -5.23
C ASP A 196 26.84 9.81 -4.63
N LYS A 197 27.17 8.79 -5.43
CA LYS A 197 27.77 7.53 -4.95
C LYS A 197 29.29 7.65 -4.77
N CYS A 198 29.97 8.33 -5.69
CA CYS A 198 31.44 8.46 -5.68
C CYS A 198 31.96 9.73 -5.00
N SER A 199 31.11 10.72 -4.67
CA SER A 199 31.54 11.92 -3.95
C SER A 199 31.81 11.65 -2.46
N LEU A 200 32.78 12.36 -1.90
CA LEU A 200 33.03 12.48 -0.46
C LEU A 200 31.94 13.29 0.26
N LYS A 201 31.11 14.03 -0.49
CA LYS A 201 30.02 14.85 0.02
C LYS A 201 28.66 14.25 -0.33
N ILE A 202 27.65 14.60 0.46
CA ILE A 202 26.25 14.23 0.27
C ILE A 202 25.38 15.50 0.28
N LYS A 203 24.29 15.44 -0.47
CA LYS A 203 23.23 16.45 -0.51
C LYS A 203 22.38 16.38 0.76
N ASP A 204 22.60 17.33 1.68
CA ASP A 204 21.89 17.37 2.97
C ASP A 204 21.52 18.80 3.40
N GLY A 205 20.22 19.09 3.39
CA GLY A 205 19.70 20.45 3.63
C GLY A 205 20.13 21.41 2.51
N ASN A 206 20.45 22.65 2.88
CA ASN A 206 20.74 23.74 1.95
C ASN A 206 22.14 23.71 1.31
N GLY A 207 22.72 22.52 1.09
CA GLY A 207 24.04 22.39 0.48
C GLY A 207 24.70 21.02 0.62
N LEU A 208 26.01 20.99 0.32
CA LEU A 208 26.85 19.79 0.33
C LEU A 208 27.57 19.62 1.68
N LYS A 209 27.52 18.43 2.28
CA LYS A 209 28.21 18.10 3.53
C LYS A 209 29.07 16.86 3.39
N PHE A 210 30.17 16.74 4.14
CA PHE A 210 31.01 15.55 4.13
C PHE A 210 30.27 14.32 4.67
N LYS A 211 30.43 13.18 3.98
CA LYS A 211 29.89 11.89 4.41
C LYS A 211 30.66 11.38 5.62
N LYS A 212 29.93 11.01 6.68
CA LYS A 212 30.54 10.45 7.90
C LYS A 212 31.20 9.09 7.69
N ASN A 213 30.64 8.26 6.79
CA ASN A 213 31.09 6.89 6.51
C ASN A 213 31.23 6.66 5.00
N TYR A 214 32.17 7.35 4.35
CA TYR A 214 32.44 7.13 2.93
C TYR A 214 33.04 5.73 2.72
N LYS A 215 32.46 4.96 1.80
CA LYS A 215 33.04 3.72 1.28
C LYS A 215 33.52 4.00 -0.13
N ALA A 216 34.79 3.72 -0.41
CA ALA A 216 35.33 3.83 -1.75
C ALA A 216 34.54 2.92 -2.70
N VAL A 217 34.20 3.45 -3.88
CA VAL A 217 33.59 2.66 -4.95
C VAL A 217 34.71 1.83 -5.57
N PRO A 218 34.68 0.48 -5.48
CA PRO A 218 35.79 -0.35 -5.93
C PRO A 218 36.05 -0.27 -7.44
N ASP A 219 35.00 -0.08 -8.23
CA ASP A 219 35.08 0.03 -9.69
C ASP A 219 34.09 1.09 -10.20
N LEU A 220 34.61 2.29 -10.44
CA LEU A 220 33.81 3.43 -10.89
C LEU A 220 33.37 3.30 -12.36
N VAL A 221 34.20 2.69 -13.20
CA VAL A 221 33.89 2.48 -14.62
C VAL A 221 32.72 1.51 -14.75
N ARG A 222 32.79 0.40 -14.01
CA ARG A 222 31.68 -0.56 -13.97
C ARG A 222 30.42 0.08 -13.42
N LEU A 223 30.51 0.90 -12.36
CA LEU A 223 29.34 1.63 -11.84
C LEU A 223 28.69 2.53 -12.90
N TYR A 224 29.50 3.21 -13.73
CA TYR A 224 29.03 4.03 -14.85
C TYR A 224 28.37 3.20 -15.95
N LEU A 225 29.04 2.12 -16.39
CA LEU A 225 28.52 1.23 -17.44
C LEU A 225 27.25 0.51 -16.99
N ASP A 226 27.21 -0.03 -15.77
CA ASP A 226 26.01 -0.65 -15.19
C ASP A 226 24.83 0.33 -15.18
N LYS A 227 25.09 1.61 -14.87
CA LYS A 227 24.04 2.64 -14.88
C LYS A 227 23.55 2.95 -16.30
N ALA A 228 24.45 3.08 -17.26
CA ALA A 228 24.07 3.30 -18.66
C ALA A 228 23.34 2.07 -19.26
N SER A 229 23.74 0.85 -18.90
CA SER A 229 23.04 -0.39 -19.28
C SER A 229 21.65 -0.48 -18.64
N GLU A 230 21.49 -0.09 -17.38
CA GLU A 230 20.19 0.01 -16.71
C GLU A 230 19.27 0.98 -17.50
N MET A 231 19.78 2.16 -17.84
CA MET A 231 19.04 3.15 -18.61
C MET A 231 18.65 2.63 -20.00
N LEU A 232 19.55 1.93 -20.68
CA LEU A 232 19.28 1.34 -21.99
C LEU A 232 18.15 0.29 -21.91
N SER A 233 18.11 -0.51 -20.86
CA SER A 233 17.08 -1.55 -20.66
C SER A 233 15.66 -0.98 -20.45
N ASP A 234 15.57 0.27 -19.98
CA ASP A 234 14.28 0.96 -19.77
C ASP A 234 13.72 1.59 -21.06
N ILE A 235 14.53 1.69 -22.13
CA ILE A 235 14.09 2.27 -23.41
C ILE A 235 13.16 1.27 -24.11
N ARG A 236 11.85 1.55 -24.11
CA ARG A 236 10.86 0.81 -24.87
C ARG A 236 10.80 1.31 -26.31
N MET A 237 10.65 0.41 -27.28
CA MET A 237 10.32 0.78 -28.66
C MET A 237 8.87 1.28 -28.71
N SER A 238 8.67 2.57 -28.95
CA SER A 238 7.35 3.19 -29.14
C SER A 238 7.24 3.70 -30.59
N ASN A 239 6.01 3.78 -31.13
CA ASN A 239 5.75 4.19 -32.51
C ASN A 239 5.28 5.66 -32.66
N GLU A 240 5.06 6.39 -31.56
CA GLU A 240 4.58 7.79 -31.64
C GLU A 240 5.56 8.77 -30.99
N ASP A 241 6.07 9.68 -31.81
CA ASP A 241 6.81 10.87 -31.36
C ASP A 241 5.81 12.04 -31.25
N LYS A 242 5.60 12.54 -30.03
CA LYS A 242 4.77 13.72 -29.78
C LYS A 242 5.68 14.89 -29.46
N GLU A 243 5.25 16.08 -29.87
CA GLU A 243 6.03 17.29 -29.68
C GLU A 243 6.33 17.56 -28.20
N ASN A 244 7.62 17.63 -27.87
CA ASN A 244 8.13 17.82 -26.53
C ASN A 244 9.21 18.91 -26.55
N LYS A 245 9.04 19.96 -25.75
CA LYS A 245 9.95 21.11 -25.68
C LYS A 245 10.46 21.31 -24.26
N ILE A 246 11.73 20.98 -24.03
CA ILE A 246 12.42 21.24 -22.75
C ILE A 246 13.38 22.41 -22.94
N ILE A 247 13.12 23.54 -22.26
CA ILE A 247 13.76 24.83 -22.49
C ILE A 247 14.54 25.26 -21.24
N LEU A 248 15.83 25.54 -21.42
CA LEU A 248 16.66 26.16 -20.38
C LEU A 248 16.30 27.64 -20.25
N GLY A 249 15.79 28.04 -19.09
CA GLY A 249 15.41 29.42 -18.80
C GLY A 249 14.33 29.53 -17.74
N SER A 250 14.03 30.76 -17.33
CA SER A 250 12.97 31.07 -16.38
C SER A 250 11.80 31.71 -17.11
N MET A 251 10.60 31.15 -16.99
CA MET A 251 9.39 31.69 -17.60
C MET A 251 8.93 33.03 -16.98
N ILE A 252 9.61 33.49 -15.93
CA ILE A 252 9.49 34.85 -15.39
C ILE A 252 10.03 35.88 -16.39
N THR A 253 11.04 35.52 -17.19
CA THR A 253 11.66 36.43 -18.15
C THR A 253 10.84 36.58 -19.42
N GLU A 254 10.85 37.78 -19.99
CA GLU A 254 10.16 38.07 -21.24
C GLU A 254 10.69 37.24 -22.42
N GLU A 255 12.00 36.98 -22.46
CA GLU A 255 12.63 36.15 -23.49
C GLU A 255 12.08 34.70 -23.47
N ALA A 256 11.96 34.09 -22.30
CA ALA A 256 11.43 32.74 -22.17
C ALA A 256 9.92 32.69 -22.44
N PHE A 257 9.17 33.67 -21.94
CA PHE A 257 7.74 33.79 -22.19
C PHE A 257 7.42 33.90 -23.69
N ASN A 258 8.20 34.69 -24.43
CA ASN A 258 8.03 34.84 -25.88
C ASN A 258 8.20 33.54 -26.67
N LYS A 259 8.87 32.51 -26.11
CA LYS A 259 9.01 31.19 -26.76
C LYS A 259 7.73 30.37 -26.75
N VAL A 260 6.75 30.71 -25.90
CA VAL A 260 5.53 29.92 -25.68
C VAL A 260 4.23 30.72 -25.75
N LYS A 261 4.31 32.04 -25.93
CA LYS A 261 3.15 32.95 -25.92
C LYS A 261 2.03 32.58 -26.91
N ASP A 262 2.39 31.96 -28.04
CA ASP A 262 1.45 31.60 -29.12
C ASP A 262 1.01 30.12 -29.06
N MET A 263 1.42 29.38 -28.02
CA MET A 263 1.10 27.95 -27.89
C MET A 263 -0.12 27.75 -26.98
N PRO A 264 -1.13 26.97 -27.39
CA PRO A 264 -2.31 26.75 -26.57
C PRO A 264 -2.01 25.80 -25.40
N ILE A 265 -1.97 26.34 -24.19
CA ILE A 265 -1.69 25.56 -22.97
C ILE A 265 -3.01 25.12 -22.34
N GLY A 266 -3.23 23.80 -22.29
CA GLY A 266 -4.46 23.18 -21.78
C GLY A 266 -4.41 22.82 -20.30
N LEU A 267 -3.21 22.65 -19.76
CA LEU A 267 -2.98 22.26 -18.38
C LEU A 267 -1.60 22.76 -17.93
N CYS A 268 -1.51 23.29 -16.72
CA CYS A 268 -0.25 23.64 -16.07
C CYS A 268 -0.11 22.86 -14.76
N VAL A 269 1.01 22.17 -14.55
CA VAL A 269 1.30 21.41 -13.32
C VAL A 269 2.75 21.63 -12.93
N PHE A 270 3.00 22.21 -11.75
CA PHE A 270 4.36 22.49 -11.30
C PHE A 270 4.50 22.63 -9.79
N SER A 271 5.77 22.59 -9.35
CA SER A 271 6.18 22.91 -7.99
C SER A 271 7.30 23.95 -8.06
N PRO A 272 7.06 25.22 -7.71
CA PRO A 272 8.14 26.19 -7.65
C PRO A 272 9.08 25.85 -6.48
N PRO A 273 10.36 26.27 -6.52
CA PRO A 273 11.20 26.33 -5.32
C PRO A 273 10.45 27.03 -4.18
N TYR A 274 10.45 26.48 -2.97
CA TYR A 274 9.67 27.06 -1.87
C TYR A 274 10.39 28.24 -1.22
N ALA A 275 9.62 29.19 -0.66
CA ALA A 275 10.14 30.33 0.09
C ALA A 275 10.69 29.91 1.47
N ASN A 276 11.70 29.04 1.49
CA ASN A 276 12.28 28.41 2.69
C ASN A 276 13.82 28.53 2.75
N CYS A 277 14.40 29.43 1.94
CA CYS A 277 15.83 29.66 1.79
C CYS A 277 16.63 28.53 1.12
N PHE A 278 15.99 27.54 0.51
CA PHE A 278 16.68 26.41 -0.12
C PHE A 278 17.18 26.75 -1.54
N ASP A 279 18.48 26.62 -1.76
CA ASP A 279 19.15 26.92 -3.03
C ASP A 279 19.41 25.62 -3.81
N TYR A 280 18.60 25.41 -4.84
CA TYR A 280 18.63 24.18 -5.64
C TYR A 280 19.91 24.08 -6.48
N CYS A 281 20.46 25.21 -6.96
CA CYS A 281 21.72 25.21 -7.69
C CYS A 281 22.88 24.79 -6.79
N GLU A 282 22.93 25.26 -5.54
CA GLU A 282 23.99 24.90 -4.58
C GLU A 282 24.00 23.41 -4.24
N VAL A 283 22.83 22.79 -4.11
CA VAL A 283 22.71 21.35 -3.77
C VAL A 283 23.22 20.46 -4.91
N TYR A 284 23.05 20.89 -6.16
CA TYR A 284 23.48 20.15 -7.36
C TYR A 284 24.78 20.71 -7.96
N LYS A 285 25.56 21.44 -7.15
CA LYS A 285 26.79 22.09 -7.60
C LYS A 285 27.81 21.10 -8.19
N LEU A 286 27.90 19.87 -7.70
CA LEU A 286 28.86 18.89 -8.27
C LEU A 286 28.48 18.46 -9.68
N GLU A 287 27.19 18.28 -9.94
CA GLU A 287 26.67 17.93 -11.25
C GLU A 287 26.92 19.03 -12.30
N PHE A 288 26.86 20.30 -11.90
CA PHE A 288 27.14 21.43 -12.79
C PHE A 288 28.56 21.34 -13.38
N TRP A 289 29.55 21.08 -12.52
CA TRP A 289 30.96 21.01 -12.93
C TRP A 289 31.29 19.69 -13.63
N ILE A 290 30.94 18.54 -13.04
CA ILE A 290 31.25 17.23 -13.62
C ILE A 290 30.48 17.01 -14.93
N GLY A 291 29.24 17.49 -15.01
CA GLY A 291 28.45 17.47 -16.24
C GLY A 291 28.93 18.45 -17.31
N GLY A 292 29.85 19.37 -16.97
CA GLY A 292 30.43 20.32 -17.92
C GLY A 292 29.56 21.52 -18.29
N PHE A 293 28.54 21.82 -17.47
CA PHE A 293 27.63 22.93 -17.69
C PHE A 293 28.21 24.29 -17.29
N VAL A 294 29.22 24.28 -16.43
CA VAL A 294 29.96 25.48 -15.99
C VAL A 294 31.45 25.22 -16.04
N LYS A 295 32.21 26.27 -16.32
CA LYS A 295 33.69 26.26 -16.26
C LYS A 295 34.19 27.10 -15.10
N SER A 296 33.44 28.13 -14.72
CA SER A 296 33.79 29.06 -13.64
C SER A 296 32.66 29.23 -12.62
N TYR A 297 32.96 29.85 -11.47
CA TYR A 297 31.93 30.28 -10.52
C TYR A 297 31.05 31.41 -11.08
N ASP A 298 31.56 32.21 -12.02
CA ASP A 298 30.78 33.26 -12.67
C ASP A 298 29.70 32.66 -13.59
N ASP A 299 30.04 31.59 -14.33
CA ASP A 299 29.05 30.81 -15.10
C ASP A 299 27.97 30.23 -14.18
N PHE A 300 28.37 29.75 -13.01
CA PHE A 300 27.44 29.19 -12.02
C PHE A 300 26.51 30.26 -11.43
N GLU A 301 27.02 31.45 -11.13
CA GLU A 301 26.22 32.57 -10.61
C GLU A 301 25.21 33.10 -11.63
N ARG A 302 25.53 33.01 -12.94
CA ARG A 302 24.59 33.37 -14.01
C ARG A 302 23.28 32.59 -13.94
N PHE A 303 23.32 31.30 -13.61
CA PHE A 303 22.10 30.49 -13.45
C PHE A 303 21.31 30.86 -12.18
N ARG A 304 22.02 31.22 -11.10
CA ARG A 304 21.41 31.60 -9.82
C ARG A 304 20.73 32.96 -9.87
N SER A 305 21.29 33.92 -10.62
CA SER A 305 20.75 35.28 -10.72
C SER A 305 19.42 35.38 -11.47
N ILE A 306 19.09 34.41 -12.32
CA ILE A 306 17.79 34.34 -13.04
C ILE A 306 16.79 33.37 -12.39
N ALA A 307 17.17 32.73 -11.28
CA ALA A 307 16.32 31.79 -10.55
C ALA A 307 15.22 32.53 -9.77
N LEU A 308 14.15 31.81 -9.43
CA LEU A 308 13.11 32.29 -8.52
C LEU A 308 13.71 32.67 -7.16
N ARG A 309 13.35 33.83 -6.61
CA ARG A 309 13.84 34.40 -5.33
C ARG A 309 13.42 33.60 -4.09
N SER A 310 13.91 32.37 -3.99
CA SER A 310 13.60 31.40 -2.93
C SER A 310 14.70 31.25 -1.88
N HIS A 311 15.86 31.88 -2.11
CA HIS A 311 17.03 31.84 -1.24
C HIS A 311 17.76 33.19 -1.14
N VAL A 312 18.61 33.33 -0.13
CA VAL A 312 19.32 34.59 0.22
C VAL A 312 20.77 34.63 -0.28
N ASN A 313 21.18 33.63 -1.06
CA ASN A 313 22.60 33.37 -1.35
C ASN A 313 23.06 33.88 -2.74
N SER A 314 22.22 34.59 -3.50
CA SER A 314 22.54 35.12 -4.84
C SER A 314 22.02 36.55 -5.00
N LYS A 315 22.62 37.28 -5.95
CA LYS A 315 22.12 38.58 -6.42
C LYS A 315 21.22 38.35 -7.63
N PHE A 316 19.93 38.50 -7.44
CA PHE A 316 18.93 38.30 -8.49
C PHE A 316 18.93 39.44 -9.51
N SER A 317 18.69 39.11 -10.77
CA SER A 317 18.82 40.02 -11.92
C SER A 317 17.57 40.87 -12.19
N HIS A 318 16.43 40.51 -11.60
CA HIS A 318 15.15 41.18 -11.84
C HIS A 318 14.83 42.24 -10.77
N GLU A 319 14.27 43.37 -11.20
CA GLU A 319 13.87 44.46 -10.31
C GLU A 319 12.76 44.03 -9.33
N PHE A 320 12.74 44.68 -8.18
CA PHE A 320 11.90 44.35 -7.05
C PHE A 320 11.05 45.58 -6.69
N SER A 321 9.73 45.41 -6.62
CA SER A 321 8.80 46.53 -6.34
C SER A 321 7.93 46.29 -5.11
N ASN A 322 7.61 45.03 -4.80
CA ASN A 322 6.71 44.58 -3.74
C ASN A 322 5.39 45.35 -3.67
N SER A 323 4.45 44.97 -4.53
CA SER A 323 3.12 45.60 -4.56
C SER A 323 2.14 45.01 -3.55
N ASN A 324 2.43 43.83 -2.98
CA ASN A 324 1.52 43.12 -2.07
C ASN A 324 1.71 43.57 -0.61
N LYS A 325 0.72 44.30 -0.08
CA LYS A 325 0.73 44.85 1.29
C LYS A 325 0.74 43.77 2.37
N ASP A 326 0.11 42.63 2.12
CA ASP A 326 0.02 41.55 3.12
C ASP A 326 1.35 40.82 3.23
N VAL A 327 2.00 40.55 2.09
CA VAL A 327 3.37 40.04 2.03
C VAL A 327 4.34 41.01 2.69
N ASP A 328 4.23 42.31 2.42
CA ASP A 328 5.08 43.32 3.07
C ASP A 328 4.91 43.35 4.59
N THR A 329 3.67 43.22 5.07
CA THR A 329 3.35 43.20 6.49
C THR A 329 3.98 41.98 7.17
N ILE A 330 3.84 40.79 6.58
CA ILE A 330 4.47 39.56 7.08
C ILE A 330 6.00 39.68 7.07
N ALA A 331 6.60 40.14 5.97
CA ALA A 331 8.05 40.30 5.86
C ALA A 331 8.60 41.33 6.86
N SER A 332 7.90 42.44 7.06
CA SER A 332 8.24 43.48 8.06
C SER A 332 8.11 42.96 9.49
N LEU A 333 7.11 42.12 9.77
CA LEU A 333 7.00 41.48 11.08
C LEU A 333 8.18 40.53 11.33
N ILE A 334 8.62 39.77 10.31
CA ILE A 334 9.79 38.90 10.42
C ILE A 334 11.08 39.71 10.67
N SER A 335 11.22 40.90 10.08
CA SER A 335 12.41 41.76 10.27
C SER A 335 12.53 42.34 11.68
N SER A 336 11.45 42.32 12.48
CA SER A 336 11.49 42.73 13.89
C SER A 336 12.31 41.77 14.80
N PHE A 337 12.64 40.57 14.30
CA PHE A 337 13.42 39.57 15.02
C PHE A 337 14.88 39.54 14.58
N ASN A 338 15.77 39.10 15.49
CA ASN A 338 17.14 38.73 15.09
C ASN A 338 17.14 37.43 14.25
N ILE A 339 17.19 37.57 12.94
CA ILE A 339 17.19 36.49 11.95
C ILE A 339 18.62 36.17 11.48
N TRP A 340 18.90 34.90 11.17
CA TRP A 340 20.25 34.44 10.80
C TRP A 340 20.77 35.05 9.49
N ASN A 341 19.88 35.62 8.67
CA ASN A 341 20.23 36.40 7.50
C ASN A 341 19.24 37.57 7.34
N LYS A 342 19.76 38.79 7.33
CA LYS A 342 18.97 40.04 7.22
C LYS A 342 18.17 40.18 5.91
N ASN A 343 18.53 39.43 4.87
CA ASN A 343 17.89 39.51 3.55
C ASN A 343 16.64 38.60 3.42
N ILE A 344 16.26 37.83 4.46
CA ILE A 344 15.09 36.94 4.40
C ILE A 344 13.78 37.70 4.11
N PRO A 345 13.49 38.85 4.76
CA PRO A 345 12.30 39.65 4.43
C PRO A 345 12.23 40.04 2.95
N ASP A 346 13.36 40.48 2.39
CA ASP A 346 13.42 40.89 0.98
C ASP A 346 13.32 39.69 0.02
N MET A 347 13.86 38.53 0.41
CA MET A 347 13.64 37.27 -0.29
C MET A 347 12.16 36.88 -0.31
N ILE A 348 11.44 36.99 0.83
CA ILE A 348 10.00 36.67 0.89
C ILE A 348 9.23 37.60 -0.04
N ARG A 349 9.47 38.91 0.02
CA ARG A 349 8.79 39.85 -0.88
C ARG A 349 9.12 39.55 -2.35
N GLY A 350 10.40 39.33 -2.67
CA GLY A 350 10.85 39.01 -4.02
C GLY A 350 10.27 37.70 -4.56
N TYR A 351 10.11 36.69 -3.70
CA TYR A 351 9.46 35.43 -4.05
C TYR A 351 8.03 35.64 -4.56
N PHE A 352 7.23 36.42 -3.84
CA PHE A 352 5.85 36.68 -4.23
C PHE A 352 5.75 37.60 -5.45
N ASP A 353 6.66 38.57 -5.62
CA ASP A 353 6.75 39.36 -6.87
C ASP A 353 7.04 38.48 -8.10
N ASP A 354 7.97 37.52 -7.96
CA ASP A 354 8.29 36.59 -9.04
C ASP A 354 7.13 35.64 -9.36
N MET A 355 6.50 35.08 -8.31
CA MET A 355 5.35 34.20 -8.47
C MET A 355 4.14 34.94 -9.04
N GLU A 356 3.92 36.19 -8.65
CA GLU A 356 2.90 37.06 -9.24
C GLU A 356 3.17 37.28 -10.73
N SER A 357 4.41 37.55 -11.11
CA SER A 357 4.82 37.69 -12.51
C SER A 357 4.62 36.38 -13.30
N MET A 358 4.94 35.24 -12.69
CA MET A 358 4.70 33.92 -13.30
C MET A 358 3.22 33.66 -13.51
N ILE A 359 2.38 33.86 -12.49
CA ILE A 359 0.93 33.66 -12.55
C ILE A 359 0.32 34.60 -13.59
N LYS A 360 0.76 35.86 -13.64
CA LYS A 360 0.36 36.82 -14.68
C LYS A 360 0.73 36.34 -16.07
N ASN A 361 1.94 35.80 -16.26
CA ASN A 361 2.36 35.25 -17.55
C ASN A 361 1.54 34.01 -17.94
N LEU A 362 1.28 33.09 -17.00
CA LEU A 362 0.43 31.93 -17.23
C LEU A 362 -1.01 32.33 -17.63
N SER A 363 -1.56 33.38 -17.02
CA SER A 363 -2.93 33.85 -17.33
C SER A 363 -3.11 34.28 -18.78
N LYS A 364 -2.02 34.66 -19.45
CA LYS A 364 -2.03 35.12 -20.84
C LYS A 364 -2.00 33.99 -21.87
N ILE A 365 -1.53 32.80 -21.48
CA ILE A 365 -1.27 31.68 -22.41
C ILE A 365 -2.14 30.45 -22.17
N LEU A 366 -2.72 30.35 -20.97
CA LEU A 366 -3.67 29.29 -20.67
C LEU A 366 -4.95 29.50 -21.47
N VAL A 367 -5.42 28.44 -22.12
CA VAL A 367 -6.70 28.48 -22.82
C VAL A 367 -7.84 28.66 -21.81
N ASN A 368 -8.98 29.17 -22.27
CA ASN A 368 -10.13 29.38 -21.39
C ASN A 368 -10.53 28.07 -20.68
N LYS A 369 -10.77 28.15 -19.37
CA LYS A 369 -11.07 27.01 -18.48
C LYS A 369 -9.93 25.98 -18.29
N ALA A 370 -8.71 26.24 -18.77
CA ALA A 370 -7.57 25.41 -18.45
C ALA A 370 -7.31 25.40 -16.93
N LYS A 371 -6.92 24.24 -16.40
CA LYS A 371 -6.58 24.09 -14.98
C LYS A 371 -5.10 24.34 -14.74
N CYS A 372 -4.79 24.89 -13.57
CA CYS A 372 -3.42 25.14 -13.10
C CYS A 372 -3.27 24.54 -11.70
N TYR A 373 -2.31 23.63 -11.54
CA TYR A 373 -2.00 22.95 -10.29
C TYR A 373 -0.62 23.40 -9.82
N ILE A 374 -0.58 23.95 -8.60
CA ILE A 374 0.63 24.48 -8.00
C ILE A 374 0.87 23.75 -6.68
N VAL A 375 1.92 22.92 -6.64
CA VAL A 375 2.34 22.23 -5.41
C VAL A 375 3.26 23.16 -4.62
N VAL A 376 2.79 23.66 -3.48
CA VAL A 376 3.53 24.62 -2.65
C VAL A 376 3.52 24.26 -1.18
N ALA A 377 4.52 24.76 -0.47
CA ALA A 377 4.71 24.60 0.96
C ALA A 377 4.66 25.94 1.69
N ASN A 378 3.98 25.98 2.84
CA ASN A 378 4.06 27.10 3.76
C ASN A 378 5.40 27.11 4.52
N SER A 379 5.92 28.30 4.80
CA SER A 379 7.20 28.49 5.49
C SER A 379 7.05 29.25 6.81
N GLY A 380 8.04 29.13 7.68
CA GLY A 380 8.01 29.73 9.02
C GLY A 380 9.35 30.31 9.44
N TYR A 381 9.35 31.56 9.90
CA TYR A 381 10.53 32.29 10.33
C TYR A 381 10.33 32.87 11.72
N LYS A 382 11.15 32.44 12.69
CA LYS A 382 11.09 32.87 14.10
C LYS A 382 9.67 32.78 14.73
N GLY A 383 8.84 31.85 14.25
CA GLY A 383 7.47 31.63 14.74
C GLY A 383 6.38 32.37 13.96
N ILE A 384 6.74 33.19 12.97
CA ILE A 384 5.81 33.84 12.04
C ILE A 384 5.58 32.92 10.84
N LEU A 385 4.33 32.58 10.57
CA LEU A 385 3.90 31.78 9.41
C LEU A 385 3.82 32.67 8.16
N VAL A 386 4.36 32.16 7.05
CA VAL A 386 4.14 32.66 5.69
C VAL A 386 3.18 31.68 4.99
N PRO A 387 1.89 32.00 4.88
CA PRO A 387 0.88 31.12 4.27
C PRO A 387 0.93 31.21 2.74
N THR A 388 1.99 30.65 2.16
CA THR A 388 2.27 30.66 0.71
C THR A 388 1.08 30.17 -0.12
N ASP A 389 0.42 29.08 0.31
CA ASP A 389 -0.76 28.53 -0.36
C ASP A 389 -1.89 29.57 -0.51
N LEU A 390 -2.24 30.25 0.59
CA LEU A 390 -3.32 31.24 0.63
C LEU A 390 -2.96 32.55 -0.09
N LEU A 391 -1.71 33.01 0.07
CA LEU A 391 -1.24 34.22 -0.59
C LEU A 391 -1.18 34.05 -2.11
N LEU A 392 -0.73 32.89 -2.61
CA LEU A 392 -0.74 32.61 -4.05
C LEU A 392 -2.16 32.45 -4.59
N ALA A 393 -3.09 31.88 -3.81
CA ALA A 393 -4.50 31.81 -4.18
C ALA A 393 -5.09 33.22 -4.40
N GLU A 394 -4.80 34.17 -3.51
CA GLU A 394 -5.24 35.56 -3.64
C GLU A 394 -4.59 36.29 -4.82
N ILE A 395 -3.29 36.07 -5.04
CA ILE A 395 -2.58 36.59 -6.22
C ILE A 395 -3.18 36.04 -7.51
N ALA A 396 -3.53 34.75 -7.56
CA ALA A 396 -4.14 34.14 -8.73
C ALA A 396 -5.51 34.77 -9.06
N GLU A 397 -6.36 35.02 -8.07
CA GLU A 397 -7.66 35.68 -8.30
C GLU A 397 -7.53 37.07 -8.92
N LYS A 398 -6.48 37.84 -8.56
CA LYS A 398 -6.18 39.14 -9.16
C LYS A 398 -5.97 39.08 -10.68
N TYR A 399 -5.50 37.94 -11.20
CA TYR A 399 -5.24 37.70 -12.63
C TYR A 399 -6.30 36.83 -13.30
N GLY A 400 -7.50 36.75 -12.72
CA GLY A 400 -8.66 36.13 -13.36
C GLY A 400 -8.78 34.61 -13.15
N TYR A 401 -7.93 34.01 -12.32
CA TYR A 401 -8.11 32.62 -11.91
C TYR A 401 -9.26 32.49 -10.91
N LYS A 402 -9.95 31.36 -10.96
CA LYS A 402 -10.88 30.94 -9.92
C LYS A 402 -10.23 29.83 -9.08
N VAL A 403 -9.99 30.10 -7.81
CA VAL A 403 -9.46 29.09 -6.88
C VAL A 403 -10.54 28.04 -6.67
N CYS A 404 -10.27 26.81 -7.09
CA CYS A 404 -11.25 25.72 -7.03
C CYS A 404 -11.33 25.10 -5.62
N ASN A 405 -10.19 24.72 -5.02
CA ASN A 405 -10.04 24.23 -3.66
C ASN A 405 -8.62 24.54 -3.16
N ILE A 406 -8.23 24.06 -1.98
CA ILE A 406 -6.84 23.91 -1.51
C ILE A 406 -6.88 22.64 -0.64
N TYR A 407 -6.00 21.64 -0.79
CA TYR A 407 -6.08 20.41 0.04
C TYR A 407 -4.81 20.11 0.77
N HIS A 408 -4.84 20.02 2.08
CA HIS A 408 -3.68 19.65 2.87
C HIS A 408 -3.14 18.22 2.58
N ALA A 409 -2.11 18.11 1.73
CA ALA A 409 -1.38 16.90 1.36
C ALA A 409 -0.55 16.32 2.51
N ARG A 410 0.26 17.14 3.21
CA ARG A 410 1.01 16.68 4.40
C ARG A 410 1.40 17.84 5.32
N LYS A 411 1.63 17.52 6.59
CA LYS A 411 2.22 18.45 7.56
C LYS A 411 3.71 18.61 7.33
N ILE A 412 4.17 19.86 7.20
CA ILE A 412 5.60 20.16 7.05
C ILE A 412 6.21 20.41 8.42
N ARG A 413 7.26 19.66 8.76
CA ARG A 413 8.02 19.90 9.98
C ARG A 413 8.95 21.09 9.74
N SER A 414 8.73 22.20 10.45
CA SER A 414 9.75 23.24 10.63
C SER A 414 10.97 22.66 11.37
N SER A 415 12.12 23.34 11.34
CA SER A 415 13.30 22.92 12.11
C SER A 415 12.94 22.56 13.56
N SER A 416 13.62 21.57 14.15
CA SER A 416 13.34 21.06 15.52
C SER A 416 13.41 22.16 16.60
N GLN A 417 14.09 23.28 16.32
CA GLN A 417 14.16 24.46 17.17
C GLN A 417 12.89 25.35 17.12
N GLN A 418 12.08 25.26 16.06
CA GLN A 418 10.86 26.04 15.83
C GLN A 418 9.58 25.30 16.28
N MET A 419 9.63 23.95 16.33
CA MET A 419 8.49 23.08 16.65
C MET A 419 7.83 23.33 18.01
N HIS A 420 8.59 23.79 19.03
CA HIS A 420 8.01 24.03 20.36
C HIS A 420 7.09 25.25 20.44
N ILE A 421 7.10 26.14 19.44
CA ILE A 421 6.45 27.46 19.50
C ILE A 421 5.20 27.52 18.61
N LEU A 422 5.19 26.82 17.47
CA LEU A 422 4.03 26.70 16.58
C LEU A 422 2.91 25.80 17.17
N ASN A 423 3.19 25.13 18.30
CA ASN A 423 2.37 24.08 18.89
C ASN A 423 1.09 24.55 19.61
N THR A 424 0.82 25.85 19.75
CA THR A 424 -0.38 26.30 20.48
C THR A 424 -1.52 26.85 19.61
N ASN A 425 -1.26 27.59 18.50
CA ASN A 425 -2.36 28.22 17.73
C ASN A 425 -2.42 27.93 16.21
N TYR A 426 -1.34 27.50 15.53
CA TYR A 426 -1.30 27.47 14.04
C TYR A 426 -0.79 26.17 13.41
N ASN A 427 -0.72 25.08 14.18
CA ASN A 427 -0.16 23.79 13.76
C ASN A 427 -0.86 23.14 12.54
N ASN A 428 -2.11 23.53 12.25
CA ASN A 428 -2.90 23.02 11.12
C ASN A 428 -2.66 23.79 9.80
N LEU A 429 -1.87 24.88 9.81
CA LEU A 429 -1.60 25.72 8.63
C LEU A 429 -0.22 25.47 7.99
N MET A 430 0.66 24.66 8.61
CA MET A 430 1.95 24.25 8.03
C MET A 430 1.77 23.04 7.12
N ARG A 431 1.31 23.27 5.88
CA ARG A 431 0.85 22.22 4.94
C ARG A 431 1.38 22.38 3.52
N GLU A 432 1.34 21.28 2.77
CA GLU A 432 1.45 21.19 1.31
C GLU A 432 0.06 20.90 0.71
N SER A 433 -0.35 21.34 -0.51
CA SER A 433 -1.77 21.15 -0.94
C SER A 433 -2.20 20.94 -2.43
N ILE A 434 -3.32 20.18 -2.77
CA ILE A 434 -3.82 19.85 -4.17
C ILE A 434 -5.36 19.67 -4.37
N ILE A 435 -6.02 20.18 -5.45
CA ILE A 435 -7.50 20.38 -5.70
C ILE A 435 -8.36 19.22 -6.40
N GLU A 436 -9.55 18.69 -5.92
CA GLU A 436 -10.49 17.69 -6.59
C GLU A 436 -11.93 17.27 -6.05
N ASN A 437 -12.90 16.91 -6.93
CA ASN A 437 -14.37 16.72 -6.66
C ASN A 437 -15.03 15.33 -7.00
N ARG A 438 -14.91 14.27 -6.17
CA ARG A 438 -15.72 13.00 -6.27
C ARG A 438 -15.97 12.37 -4.88
N GLY A 439 -16.88 11.39 -4.75
CA GLY A 439 -16.95 10.56 -3.55
C GLY A 439 -17.97 9.41 -3.56
N LYS A 440 -17.79 8.48 -2.61
CA LYS A 440 -18.56 7.22 -2.49
C LYS A 440 -19.22 7.06 -1.13
N VAL A 441 -20.38 6.40 -1.11
CA VAL A 441 -21.14 6.02 0.10
C VAL A 441 -21.43 4.52 0.04
N ILE A 442 -21.06 3.81 1.10
CA ILE A 442 -21.31 2.37 1.23
C ILE A 442 -22.44 2.19 2.24
N ALA A 443 -23.54 1.56 1.84
CA ALA A 443 -24.68 1.35 2.71
C ALA A 443 -25.36 0.01 2.44
N ALA A 444 -25.65 -0.71 3.52
CA ALA A 444 -26.30 -2.01 3.53
C ALA A 444 -27.59 -2.05 2.68
N CYS A 445 -27.93 -3.23 2.17
CA CYS A 445 -29.22 -3.45 1.53
C CYS A 445 -30.33 -3.34 2.59
N GLY A 446 -31.41 -2.62 2.27
CA GLY A 446 -32.56 -2.44 3.18
C GLY A 446 -32.50 -1.22 4.11
N THR A 447 -31.40 -0.47 4.17
CA THR A 447 -31.23 0.70 5.06
C THR A 447 -31.70 2.04 4.47
N GLY A 448 -32.35 2.02 3.29
CA GLY A 448 -32.93 3.22 2.68
C GLY A 448 -32.00 4.05 1.78
N LYS A 449 -30.99 3.44 1.13
CA LYS A 449 -30.10 4.10 0.14
C LYS A 449 -30.83 5.05 -0.83
N THR A 450 -31.94 4.58 -1.38
CA THR A 450 -32.79 5.32 -2.33
C THR A 450 -33.37 6.61 -1.76
N LEU A 451 -33.73 6.65 -0.47
CA LEU A 451 -34.23 7.85 0.19
C LEU A 451 -33.09 8.76 0.65
N THR A 452 -31.99 8.18 1.11
CA THR A 452 -30.77 8.93 1.43
C THR A 452 -30.27 9.72 0.23
N SER A 453 -30.32 9.15 -0.97
CA SER A 453 -29.90 9.84 -2.20
C SER A 453 -30.80 11.03 -2.55
N LEU A 454 -32.12 10.92 -2.33
CA LEU A 454 -33.06 12.04 -2.43
C LEU A 454 -32.73 13.16 -1.43
N TRP A 455 -32.52 12.82 -0.15
CA TRP A 455 -32.22 13.83 0.87
C TRP A 455 -30.87 14.51 0.63
N ILE A 456 -29.90 13.82 0.05
CA ILE A 456 -28.64 14.41 -0.39
C ILE A 456 -28.91 15.43 -1.51
N VAL A 457 -29.73 15.07 -2.51
CA VAL A 457 -30.12 15.98 -3.60
C VAL A 457 -30.80 17.24 -3.07
N GLU A 458 -31.76 17.09 -2.14
CA GLU A 458 -32.48 18.22 -1.55
C GLU A 458 -31.57 19.10 -0.68
N ALA A 459 -30.72 18.49 0.15
CA ALA A 459 -29.77 19.22 1.00
C ALA A 459 -28.73 19.99 0.17
N MET A 460 -28.31 19.43 -0.96
CA MET A 460 -27.41 20.08 -1.91
C MET A 460 -28.10 21.15 -2.77
N LYS A 461 -29.44 21.24 -2.73
CA LYS A 461 -30.24 22.09 -3.61
C LYS A 461 -29.87 21.89 -5.09
N ALA A 462 -29.67 20.63 -5.49
CA ALA A 462 -29.31 20.30 -6.85
C ALA A 462 -30.54 20.44 -7.77
N GLU A 463 -30.43 21.29 -8.79
CA GLU A 463 -31.55 21.60 -9.69
C GLU A 463 -31.61 20.62 -10.87
N THR A 464 -30.47 20.04 -11.26
CA THR A 464 -30.39 19.11 -12.40
C THR A 464 -29.66 17.84 -11.99
N VAL A 465 -30.40 16.74 -11.87
CA VAL A 465 -29.86 15.46 -11.35
C VAL A 465 -30.06 14.35 -12.36
N LEU A 466 -29.06 13.49 -12.49
CA LEU A 466 -29.15 12.22 -13.20
C LEU A 466 -29.00 11.07 -12.20
N PHE A 467 -29.99 10.18 -12.17
CA PHE A 467 -29.98 8.95 -11.40
C PHE A 467 -29.80 7.76 -12.34
N LEU A 468 -28.75 6.96 -12.11
CA LEU A 468 -28.42 5.77 -12.89
C LEU A 468 -28.59 4.51 -12.05
N ALA A 469 -29.27 3.52 -12.63
CA ALA A 469 -29.51 2.22 -12.03
C ALA A 469 -29.30 1.07 -13.04
N PRO A 470 -29.06 -0.17 -12.59
CA PRO A 470 -28.78 -1.30 -13.47
C PRO A 470 -29.99 -1.87 -14.20
N SER A 471 -31.21 -1.71 -13.66
CA SER A 471 -32.42 -2.30 -14.24
C SER A 471 -33.57 -1.32 -14.29
N ILE A 472 -34.47 -1.57 -15.23
CA ILE A 472 -35.69 -0.81 -15.45
C ILE A 472 -36.59 -0.84 -14.19
N SER A 473 -36.63 -1.96 -13.49
CA SER A 473 -37.42 -2.13 -12.26
C SER A 473 -36.92 -1.23 -11.12
N LEU A 474 -35.59 -1.10 -10.98
CA LEU A 474 -34.99 -0.24 -9.94
C LEU A 474 -35.19 1.26 -10.22
N VAL A 475 -35.18 1.64 -11.50
CA VAL A 475 -35.53 3.00 -11.95
C VAL A 475 -36.96 3.34 -11.53
N LYS A 476 -37.92 2.45 -11.80
CA LYS A 476 -39.32 2.65 -11.41
C LYS A 476 -39.49 2.78 -9.88
N GLN A 477 -38.91 1.86 -9.13
CA GLN A 477 -38.97 1.88 -7.66
C GLN A 477 -38.38 3.16 -7.07
N THR A 478 -37.25 3.63 -7.63
CA THR A 478 -36.62 4.89 -7.21
C THR A 478 -37.53 6.08 -7.50
N LEU A 479 -38.11 6.14 -8.71
CA LEU A 479 -38.99 7.23 -9.10
C LEU A 479 -40.23 7.31 -8.19
N GLU A 480 -40.91 6.18 -7.95
CA GLU A 480 -42.08 6.13 -7.07
C GLU A 480 -41.71 6.57 -5.63
N ALA A 481 -40.61 6.05 -5.08
CA ALA A 481 -40.14 6.45 -3.75
C ALA A 481 -39.77 7.94 -3.67
N TRP A 482 -39.14 8.48 -4.71
CA TRP A 482 -38.80 9.91 -4.76
C TRP A 482 -40.04 10.78 -4.92
N ALA A 483 -41.00 10.38 -5.76
CA ALA A 483 -42.24 11.11 -5.95
C ALA A 483 -43.09 11.18 -4.66
N ASP A 484 -43.12 10.09 -3.89
CA ASP A 484 -43.89 10.01 -2.64
C ASP A 484 -43.26 10.80 -1.48
N GLN A 485 -41.92 10.88 -1.42
CA GLN A 485 -41.19 11.40 -0.25
C GLN A 485 -40.50 12.76 -0.48
N ALA A 486 -40.47 13.27 -1.72
CA ALA A 486 -39.86 14.57 -2.01
C ALA A 486 -40.63 15.73 -1.38
N LYS A 487 -39.89 16.64 -0.76
CA LYS A 487 -40.41 17.91 -0.24
C LYS A 487 -40.44 18.99 -1.32
N ILE A 488 -39.56 18.87 -2.32
CA ILE A 488 -39.43 19.83 -3.40
C ILE A 488 -40.11 19.25 -4.66
N PRO A 489 -41.09 19.94 -5.27
CA PRO A 489 -41.72 19.46 -6.48
C PRO A 489 -40.70 19.45 -7.63
N PHE A 490 -40.56 18.31 -8.30
CA PHE A 490 -39.63 18.12 -9.41
C PHE A 490 -40.35 17.66 -10.68
N THR A 491 -39.73 17.96 -11.81
CA THR A 491 -40.09 17.39 -13.12
C THR A 491 -39.15 16.24 -13.44
N TYR A 492 -39.67 15.16 -14.01
CA TYR A 492 -38.87 13.97 -14.30
C TYR A 492 -38.96 13.51 -15.75
N LEU A 493 -37.91 12.80 -16.19
CA LEU A 493 -37.87 12.09 -17.46
C LEU A 493 -37.23 10.71 -17.25
N CYS A 494 -37.84 9.67 -17.81
CA CYS A 494 -37.32 8.31 -17.77
C CYS A 494 -36.67 7.94 -19.11
N VAL A 495 -35.40 7.54 -19.09
CA VAL A 495 -34.63 7.15 -20.28
C VAL A 495 -34.23 5.68 -20.17
N CYS A 496 -34.92 4.81 -20.90
CA CYS A 496 -34.71 3.36 -20.85
C CYS A 496 -34.85 2.75 -22.26
N SER A 497 -33.90 1.91 -22.66
CA SER A 497 -33.87 1.20 -23.94
C SER A 497 -34.46 -0.21 -23.81
N ASP A 498 -35.41 -0.56 -24.67
CA ASP A 498 -35.93 -1.93 -24.82
C ASP A 498 -34.97 -2.72 -25.73
N ASN A 499 -34.22 -3.67 -25.18
CA ASN A 499 -33.39 -4.60 -25.97
C ASN A 499 -33.69 -6.04 -25.53
N THR A 500 -34.97 -6.45 -25.57
CA THR A 500 -35.36 -7.86 -25.41
C THR A 500 -35.17 -8.68 -26.71
N VAL A 501 -34.50 -8.17 -27.74
CA VAL A 501 -34.29 -8.89 -29.01
C VAL A 501 -32.88 -8.67 -29.57
N SER A 502 -31.86 -9.24 -28.91
CA SER A 502 -30.59 -9.53 -29.58
C SER A 502 -29.98 -10.82 -29.04
N SER A 503 -30.09 -11.88 -29.84
CA SER A 503 -29.43 -13.16 -29.65
C SER A 503 -27.90 -12.98 -29.57
N ASN A 504 -27.29 -13.46 -28.47
CA ASN A 504 -25.84 -13.63 -28.20
C ASN A 504 -25.17 -12.66 -27.19
N ILE A 505 -25.78 -12.47 -26.02
CA ILE A 505 -25.08 -11.97 -24.81
C ILE A 505 -25.43 -12.90 -23.65
N ASP A 506 -24.45 -13.21 -22.80
CA ASP A 506 -24.53 -14.13 -21.65
C ASP A 506 -25.88 -14.06 -20.90
N ASP A 507 -26.42 -15.24 -20.54
CA ASP A 507 -27.75 -15.52 -19.94
C ASP A 507 -28.04 -14.87 -18.55
N ASP A 508 -27.62 -13.62 -18.32
CA ASP A 508 -27.67 -12.92 -17.03
C ASP A 508 -28.66 -11.74 -16.94
N GLU A 509 -29.31 -11.31 -18.04
CA GLU A 509 -30.26 -10.19 -18.02
C GLU A 509 -31.65 -10.58 -18.54
N ALA A 510 -32.57 -10.85 -17.61
CA ALA A 510 -33.99 -10.98 -17.89
C ALA A 510 -34.75 -9.76 -17.37
N ASP A 511 -34.85 -8.72 -18.20
CA ASP A 511 -35.54 -7.47 -17.84
C ASP A 511 -37.03 -7.45 -18.26
N ILE A 512 -37.80 -6.63 -17.55
CA ILE A 512 -39.22 -6.36 -17.79
C ILE A 512 -39.36 -5.52 -19.07
N SER A 513 -40.30 -5.86 -19.97
CA SER A 513 -40.49 -5.09 -21.20
C SER A 513 -40.97 -3.66 -20.92
N VAL A 514 -40.47 -2.69 -21.70
CA VAL A 514 -40.77 -1.25 -21.54
C VAL A 514 -42.27 -0.93 -21.53
N SER A 515 -43.07 -1.72 -22.24
CA SER A 515 -44.55 -1.62 -22.28
C SER A 515 -45.26 -1.75 -20.93
N GLN A 516 -44.55 -2.19 -19.87
CA GLN A 516 -45.11 -2.52 -18.56
C GLN A 516 -44.77 -1.48 -17.46
N LEU A 517 -44.03 -0.41 -17.76
CA LEU A 517 -43.58 0.56 -16.75
C LEU A 517 -44.72 1.39 -16.15
N GLY A 518 -45.76 1.70 -16.94
CA GLY A 518 -46.83 2.63 -16.56
C GLY A 518 -46.41 4.12 -16.53
N VAL A 519 -45.17 4.43 -16.93
CA VAL A 519 -44.59 5.77 -16.98
C VAL A 519 -44.06 6.02 -18.39
N PRO A 520 -44.24 7.21 -18.99
CA PRO A 520 -43.68 7.50 -20.31
C PRO A 520 -42.15 7.45 -20.27
N VAL A 521 -41.57 6.50 -21.00
CA VAL A 521 -40.12 6.45 -21.23
C VAL A 521 -39.80 6.97 -22.62
N THR A 522 -38.62 7.56 -22.77
CA THR A 522 -38.11 8.01 -24.07
C THR A 522 -36.72 7.46 -24.33
N THR A 523 -36.43 7.19 -25.59
CA THR A 523 -35.08 6.98 -26.09
C THR A 523 -34.68 8.05 -27.11
N ASN A 524 -35.52 9.06 -27.31
CA ASN A 524 -35.34 10.08 -28.32
C ASN A 524 -34.40 11.17 -27.80
N ILE A 525 -33.23 11.26 -28.43
CA ILE A 525 -32.17 12.22 -28.10
C ILE A 525 -32.69 13.67 -28.10
N ASN A 526 -33.58 14.02 -29.05
CA ASN A 526 -34.11 15.37 -29.16
C ASN A 526 -35.08 15.73 -28.02
N GLU A 527 -35.83 14.76 -27.50
CA GLU A 527 -36.70 14.99 -26.33
C GLU A 527 -35.88 15.15 -25.06
N ILE A 528 -34.84 14.32 -24.89
CA ILE A 528 -33.92 14.40 -23.75
C ILE A 528 -33.18 15.75 -23.77
N ALA A 529 -32.68 16.18 -24.93
CA ALA A 529 -32.01 17.47 -25.08
C ALA A 529 -32.96 18.64 -24.81
N LYS A 530 -34.21 18.58 -25.29
CA LYS A 530 -35.24 19.58 -24.98
C LYS A 530 -35.56 19.65 -23.49
N PHE A 531 -35.66 18.51 -22.81
CA PHE A 531 -35.92 18.46 -21.37
C PHE A 531 -34.78 19.09 -20.55
N LEU A 532 -33.54 18.91 -21.03
CA LEU A 532 -32.37 19.58 -20.44
C LEU A 532 -32.37 21.10 -20.71
N ASP A 533 -32.81 21.57 -21.88
CA ASP A 533 -32.72 23.00 -22.26
C ASP A 533 -33.95 23.87 -21.88
N HIS A 534 -35.18 23.35 -21.85
CA HIS A 534 -36.41 24.16 -21.90
C HIS A 534 -37.05 24.57 -20.56
N THR A 535 -36.50 24.22 -19.41
CA THR A 535 -37.12 24.49 -18.08
C THR A 535 -36.18 25.21 -17.12
N LYS A 536 -35.78 26.45 -17.46
CA LYS A 536 -35.02 27.30 -16.52
C LYS A 536 -35.87 27.66 -15.30
N GLY A 537 -35.39 27.30 -14.10
CA GLY A 537 -35.99 27.65 -12.81
C GLY A 537 -36.88 26.56 -12.16
N LYS A 538 -36.92 25.35 -12.70
CA LYS A 538 -37.58 24.19 -12.08
C LYS A 538 -36.59 23.06 -11.85
N VAL A 539 -36.81 22.27 -10.81
CA VAL A 539 -35.98 21.11 -10.45
C VAL A 539 -36.27 19.95 -11.43
N ARG A 540 -35.21 19.37 -12.02
CA ARG A 540 -35.24 18.43 -13.15
C ARG A 540 -34.45 17.17 -12.81
N TYR A 541 -35.12 16.03 -12.79
CA TYR A 541 -34.51 14.74 -12.48
C TYR A 541 -34.65 13.77 -13.67
N ILE A 542 -33.53 13.27 -14.17
CA ILE A 542 -33.52 12.21 -15.19
C ILE A 542 -33.24 10.88 -14.48
N PHE A 543 -34.12 9.90 -14.67
CA PHE A 543 -33.91 8.54 -14.20
C PHE A 543 -33.62 7.64 -15.41
N SER A 544 -32.51 6.91 -15.36
CA SER A 544 -32.05 6.12 -16.50
C SER A 544 -31.43 4.81 -16.07
N THR A 545 -31.48 3.83 -16.97
CA THR A 545 -30.65 2.64 -16.85
C THR A 545 -29.22 2.94 -17.32
N TYR A 546 -28.24 2.18 -16.82
CA TYR A 546 -26.85 2.28 -17.29
C TYR A 546 -26.72 1.95 -18.78
N GLN A 547 -27.54 1.05 -19.31
CA GLN A 547 -27.56 0.66 -20.72
C GLN A 547 -27.99 1.82 -21.63
N SER A 548 -28.73 2.80 -21.10
CA SER A 548 -29.19 3.99 -21.83
C SER A 548 -28.34 5.25 -21.58
N ALA A 549 -27.19 5.11 -20.91
CA ALA A 549 -26.27 6.22 -20.62
C ALA A 549 -25.67 6.86 -21.89
N ASP A 550 -25.54 6.08 -22.97
CA ASP A 550 -25.13 6.54 -24.30
C ASP A 550 -26.08 7.60 -24.88
N LYS A 551 -27.40 7.38 -24.76
CA LYS A 551 -28.44 8.31 -25.24
C LYS A 551 -28.42 9.63 -24.48
N ILE A 552 -28.12 9.58 -23.18
CA ILE A 552 -27.95 10.79 -22.34
C ILE A 552 -26.69 11.54 -22.73
N SER A 553 -25.58 10.82 -22.96
CA SER A 553 -24.32 11.40 -23.45
C SER A 553 -24.52 12.14 -24.78
N GLU A 554 -25.25 11.54 -25.73
CA GLU A 554 -25.57 12.17 -27.02
C GLU A 554 -26.52 13.36 -26.89
N ALA A 555 -27.54 13.26 -26.04
CA ALA A 555 -28.47 14.36 -25.78
C ALA A 555 -27.79 15.54 -25.09
N GLN A 556 -26.88 15.29 -24.16
CA GLN A 556 -26.12 16.32 -23.46
C GLN A 556 -25.13 17.06 -24.39
N LYS A 557 -24.62 16.42 -25.44
CA LYS A 557 -23.82 17.15 -26.46
C LYS A 557 -24.65 18.19 -27.22
N THR A 558 -25.97 17.96 -27.32
CA THR A 558 -26.90 18.84 -28.03
C THR A 558 -27.46 19.91 -27.10
N ALA A 559 -27.76 19.56 -25.85
CA ALA A 559 -28.16 20.49 -24.80
C ALA A 559 -26.97 21.32 -24.30
N LYS A 560 -27.20 22.55 -23.82
CA LYS A 560 -26.12 23.41 -23.28
C LYS A 560 -25.97 23.32 -21.75
N ASP A 561 -26.77 22.49 -21.09
CA ASP A 561 -26.85 22.40 -19.63
C ASP A 561 -26.09 21.18 -19.06
N THR A 562 -25.63 21.29 -17.81
CA THR A 562 -24.82 20.25 -17.13
C THR A 562 -25.50 19.76 -15.86
N PHE A 563 -25.32 18.49 -15.49
CA PHE A 563 -25.85 17.96 -14.23
C PHE A 563 -25.12 18.55 -13.03
N ASP A 564 -25.87 18.97 -12.01
CA ASP A 564 -25.31 19.39 -10.72
C ASP A 564 -24.80 18.17 -9.92
N LEU A 565 -25.50 17.04 -10.05
CA LEU A 565 -25.17 15.78 -9.41
C LEU A 565 -25.55 14.59 -10.30
N ILE A 566 -24.64 13.64 -10.45
CA ILE A 566 -24.96 12.28 -10.93
C ILE A 566 -24.91 11.34 -9.74
N ILE A 567 -25.95 10.52 -9.58
CA ILE A 567 -26.03 9.43 -8.61
C ILE A 567 -25.93 8.11 -9.37
N CYS A 568 -24.93 7.32 -9.03
CA CYS A 568 -24.70 5.98 -9.55
C CYS A 568 -25.10 4.98 -8.47
N ASP A 569 -26.29 4.38 -8.58
CA ASP A 569 -26.75 3.34 -7.66
C ASP A 569 -26.28 1.95 -8.12
N GLU A 570 -26.05 1.05 -7.17
CA GLU A 570 -25.38 -0.24 -7.40
C GLU A 570 -24.07 -0.10 -8.19
N ALA A 571 -23.26 0.89 -7.80
CA ALA A 571 -22.02 1.28 -8.49
C ALA A 571 -21.00 0.13 -8.63
N HIS A 572 -21.13 -0.95 -7.87
CA HIS A 572 -20.29 -2.15 -8.03
C HIS A 572 -20.42 -2.82 -9.41
N ARG A 573 -21.53 -2.59 -10.13
CA ARG A 573 -21.71 -3.04 -11.52
C ARG A 573 -20.90 -2.24 -12.52
N THR A 574 -20.48 -1.04 -12.16
CA THR A 574 -19.62 -0.20 -13.00
C THR A 574 -18.13 -0.62 -12.91
N ALA A 575 -17.78 -1.51 -11.98
CA ALA A 575 -16.47 -2.13 -11.86
C ALA A 575 -16.38 -3.43 -12.69
N GLY A 576 -15.26 -3.63 -13.38
CA GLY A 576 -15.06 -4.73 -14.34
C GLY A 576 -14.57 -4.22 -15.71
N LEU A 577 -14.72 -5.07 -16.74
CA LEU A 577 -14.39 -4.74 -18.13
C LEU A 577 -15.25 -3.58 -18.65
N ARG A 578 -14.66 -2.71 -19.47
CA ARG A 578 -15.34 -1.57 -20.08
C ARG A 578 -16.63 -2.00 -20.81
N SER A 579 -17.77 -1.49 -20.35
CA SER A 579 -19.11 -1.72 -20.93
C SER A 579 -19.92 -0.41 -20.95
N ASN A 580 -21.19 -0.44 -21.36
CA ASN A 580 -22.08 0.74 -21.30
C ASN A 580 -22.21 1.29 -19.87
N PHE A 581 -22.05 0.44 -18.84
CA PHE A 581 -22.01 0.85 -17.43
C PHE A 581 -20.82 1.76 -17.09
N SER A 582 -19.72 1.67 -17.85
CA SER A 582 -18.52 2.48 -17.66
C SER A 582 -18.68 3.91 -18.21
N LEU A 583 -19.66 4.18 -19.08
CA LEU A 583 -19.90 5.53 -19.63
C LEU A 583 -20.27 6.53 -18.53
N ALA A 584 -20.93 6.06 -17.47
CA ALA A 584 -21.30 6.86 -16.31
C ALA A 584 -20.10 7.34 -15.47
N LEU A 585 -18.96 6.65 -15.56
CA LEU A 585 -17.77 6.91 -14.74
C LEU A 585 -16.96 8.12 -15.23
N GLU A 586 -17.01 8.40 -16.53
CA GLU A 586 -16.10 9.32 -17.18
C GLU A 586 -16.81 10.64 -17.59
N ASP A 587 -16.29 11.77 -17.13
CA ASP A 587 -16.78 13.12 -17.49
C ASP A 587 -16.88 13.41 -18.98
N GLN A 588 -16.12 12.68 -19.80
CA GLN A 588 -16.11 12.87 -21.25
C GLN A 588 -17.40 12.39 -21.93
N PHE A 589 -18.16 11.51 -21.28
CA PHE A 589 -19.42 11.01 -21.80
C PHE A 589 -20.61 11.73 -21.18
N ILE A 590 -20.65 11.87 -19.85
CA ILE A 590 -21.71 12.59 -19.16
C ILE A 590 -21.09 13.60 -18.20
N CYS A 591 -21.13 14.88 -18.56
CA CYS A 591 -20.59 15.98 -17.76
C CYS A 591 -21.45 16.26 -16.51
N SER A 592 -20.79 16.41 -15.35
CA SER A 592 -21.45 16.79 -14.10
C SER A 592 -20.53 17.61 -13.18
N LYS A 593 -21.11 18.42 -12.29
CA LYS A 593 -20.34 19.15 -11.27
C LYS A 593 -19.85 18.23 -10.14
N LYS A 594 -20.63 17.22 -9.79
CA LYS A 594 -20.35 16.24 -8.73
C LYS A 594 -20.90 14.86 -9.10
N ARG A 595 -20.24 13.81 -8.61
CA ARG A 595 -20.74 12.42 -8.67
C ARG A 595 -20.77 11.78 -7.29
N LEU A 596 -21.84 11.04 -7.03
CA LEU A 596 -22.01 10.20 -5.86
C LEU A 596 -22.16 8.75 -6.30
N PHE A 597 -21.28 7.88 -5.80
CA PHE A 597 -21.36 6.44 -6.03
C PHE A 597 -21.93 5.74 -4.79
N MET A 598 -22.99 4.96 -4.97
CA MET A 598 -23.66 4.24 -3.89
C MET A 598 -23.66 2.74 -4.17
N THR A 599 -23.32 1.95 -3.16
CA THR A 599 -23.38 0.48 -3.24
C THR A 599 -23.48 -0.13 -1.84
N ALA A 600 -23.95 -1.38 -1.74
CA ALA A 600 -23.80 -2.18 -0.53
C ALA A 600 -22.42 -2.83 -0.42
N THR A 601 -21.91 -3.34 -1.54
CA THR A 601 -20.66 -4.09 -1.61
C THR A 601 -19.71 -3.42 -2.58
N GLU A 602 -18.44 -3.27 -2.20
CA GLU A 602 -17.41 -2.86 -3.15
C GLU A 602 -16.97 -4.07 -3.98
N ARG A 603 -16.86 -3.88 -5.31
CA ARG A 603 -16.27 -4.89 -6.19
C ARG A 603 -14.79 -4.56 -6.40
N MET A 604 -13.92 -5.39 -5.83
CA MET A 604 -12.47 -5.30 -6.01
C MET A 604 -11.98 -6.29 -7.06
N VAL A 605 -11.09 -5.84 -7.94
CA VAL A 605 -10.44 -6.70 -8.94
C VAL A 605 -9.07 -7.13 -8.42
N ARG A 606 -8.78 -8.43 -8.48
CA ARG A 606 -7.50 -8.98 -8.02
C ARG A 606 -6.31 -8.32 -8.76
N PRO A 607 -5.25 -7.84 -8.06
CA PRO A 607 -4.15 -7.12 -8.69
C PRO A 607 -3.40 -7.89 -9.80
N LEU A 608 -3.29 -9.22 -9.69
CA LEU A 608 -2.66 -10.07 -10.70
C LEU A 608 -3.50 -10.16 -11.99
N LEU A 609 -4.83 -10.25 -11.84
CA LEU A 609 -5.77 -10.30 -12.97
C LEU A 609 -5.84 -8.93 -13.67
N LYS A 610 -5.79 -7.84 -12.89
CA LYS A 610 -5.71 -6.47 -13.38
C LYS A 610 -4.46 -6.26 -14.26
N ARG A 611 -3.27 -6.69 -13.80
CA ARG A 611 -2.03 -6.62 -14.59
C ARG A 611 -2.07 -7.44 -15.88
N HIS A 612 -2.50 -8.70 -15.83
CA HIS A 612 -2.56 -9.57 -17.01
C HIS A 612 -3.54 -9.08 -18.09
N LEU A 613 -4.64 -8.44 -17.71
CA LEU A 613 -5.65 -7.95 -18.65
C LEU A 613 -5.33 -6.52 -19.14
N GLU A 614 -4.67 -5.69 -18.33
CA GLU A 614 -4.09 -4.41 -18.74
C GLU A 614 -2.95 -4.60 -19.77
N GLU A 615 -2.13 -5.65 -19.61
CA GLU A 615 -1.11 -6.08 -20.60
C GLU A 615 -1.72 -6.46 -21.96
N ASN A 616 -2.99 -6.89 -21.98
CA ASN A 616 -3.75 -7.21 -23.20
C ASN A 616 -4.62 -6.05 -23.71
N GLY A 617 -4.43 -4.84 -23.19
CA GLY A 617 -5.13 -3.64 -23.67
C GLY A 617 -6.60 -3.52 -23.26
N LYS A 618 -7.07 -4.33 -22.28
CA LYS A 618 -8.44 -4.24 -21.76
C LYS A 618 -8.48 -3.37 -20.49
N VAL A 619 -9.30 -2.31 -20.52
CA VAL A 619 -9.50 -1.40 -19.37
C VAL A 619 -10.45 -2.05 -18.36
N ILE A 620 -10.02 -2.13 -17.09
CA ILE A 620 -10.80 -2.71 -15.99
C ILE A 620 -10.89 -1.72 -14.83
N PHE A 621 -12.11 -1.44 -14.38
CA PHE A 621 -12.39 -0.57 -13.24
C PHE A 621 -12.55 -1.38 -11.94
N SER A 622 -12.09 -0.82 -10.82
CA SER A 622 -12.19 -1.42 -9.49
C SER A 622 -12.56 -0.32 -8.49
N MET A 623 -13.41 -0.62 -7.50
CA MET A 623 -13.97 0.41 -6.61
C MET A 623 -13.00 0.97 -5.55
N ASP A 624 -11.83 0.35 -5.42
CA ASP A 624 -10.68 0.88 -4.68
C ASP A 624 -9.96 2.02 -5.42
N ASP A 625 -10.31 2.26 -6.70
CA ASP A 625 -9.77 3.36 -7.48
C ASP A 625 -10.48 4.68 -7.13
N GLU A 626 -9.90 5.41 -6.17
CA GLU A 626 -10.39 6.71 -5.72
C GLU A 626 -10.41 7.77 -6.84
N ASN A 627 -9.68 7.58 -7.94
CA ASN A 627 -9.73 8.50 -9.09
C ASN A 627 -11.06 8.38 -9.87
N VAL A 628 -11.65 7.18 -9.85
CA VAL A 628 -12.89 6.88 -10.57
C VAL A 628 -14.09 7.09 -9.66
N TYR A 629 -14.01 6.58 -8.43
CA TYR A 629 -15.14 6.54 -7.49
C TYR A 629 -15.08 7.60 -6.38
N GLY A 630 -13.94 8.27 -6.19
CA GLY A 630 -13.73 9.25 -5.11
C GLY A 630 -13.57 8.62 -3.72
N PRO A 631 -13.20 9.43 -2.71
CA PRO A 631 -13.05 8.99 -1.32
C PRO A 631 -14.36 8.52 -0.69
N LEU A 632 -14.25 7.62 0.30
CA LEU A 632 -15.38 7.14 1.10
C LEU A 632 -15.88 8.24 2.05
N PHE A 633 -17.11 8.71 1.84
CA PHE A 633 -17.74 9.71 2.71
C PHE A 633 -18.38 9.10 3.95
N SER A 634 -19.04 7.96 3.79
CA SER A 634 -19.73 7.28 4.89
C SER A 634 -19.92 5.79 4.58
N GLN A 635 -19.87 4.98 5.63
CA GLN A 635 -20.12 3.53 5.57
C GLN A 635 -21.15 3.15 6.63
N TYR A 636 -22.24 2.51 6.20
CA TYR A 636 -23.32 2.00 7.06
C TYR A 636 -23.65 0.55 6.69
N ASN A 637 -22.86 -0.39 7.21
CA ASN A 637 -22.91 -1.81 6.85
C ASN A 637 -23.94 -2.61 7.68
N PHE A 638 -24.07 -3.93 7.45
CA PHE A 638 -25.04 -4.77 8.19
C PHE A 638 -24.79 -4.75 9.69
N GLY A 639 -23.52 -4.86 10.12
CA GLY A 639 -23.20 -4.83 11.56
C GLY A 639 -23.68 -3.55 12.26
N ALA A 640 -23.51 -2.40 11.63
CA ALA A 640 -24.04 -1.13 12.14
C ALA A 640 -25.57 -1.08 12.13
N ALA A 641 -26.20 -1.51 11.04
CA ALA A 641 -27.65 -1.48 10.89
C ALA A 641 -28.39 -2.47 11.83
N ILE A 642 -27.80 -3.63 12.12
CA ILE A 642 -28.34 -4.60 13.09
C ILE A 642 -28.22 -4.05 14.51
N LYS A 643 -27.07 -3.43 14.84
CA LYS A 643 -26.86 -2.79 16.15
C LYS A 643 -27.87 -1.67 16.42
N ASP A 644 -28.21 -0.89 15.39
CA ASP A 644 -29.20 0.18 15.46
C ASP A 644 -30.65 -0.34 15.38
N LYS A 645 -30.84 -1.66 15.23
CA LYS A 645 -32.14 -2.33 15.02
C LYS A 645 -32.92 -1.82 13.79
N THR A 646 -32.19 -1.29 12.80
CA THR A 646 -32.75 -0.88 11.51
C THR A 646 -33.09 -2.09 10.65
N ILE A 647 -32.28 -3.15 10.76
CA ILE A 647 -32.50 -4.45 10.11
C ILE A 647 -32.39 -5.57 11.15
N SER A 648 -32.96 -6.73 10.84
CA SER A 648 -32.96 -7.93 11.66
C SER A 648 -31.58 -8.60 11.74
N ASP A 649 -31.31 -9.30 12.84
CA ASP A 649 -30.12 -10.16 12.95
C ASP A 649 -30.29 -11.47 12.15
N TYR A 650 -29.20 -12.21 11.92
CA TYR A 650 -29.21 -13.43 11.11
C TYR A 650 -28.44 -14.60 11.74
N LYS A 651 -28.81 -15.82 11.34
CA LYS A 651 -28.09 -17.05 11.64
C LYS A 651 -27.84 -17.86 10.37
N ILE A 652 -26.60 -18.35 10.20
CA ILE A 652 -26.21 -19.23 9.10
C ILE A 652 -26.40 -20.67 9.57
N VAL A 653 -27.22 -21.47 8.91
CA VAL A 653 -27.49 -22.87 9.23
C VAL A 653 -26.83 -23.74 8.18
N VAL A 654 -25.83 -24.51 8.59
CA VAL A 654 -25.16 -25.52 7.77
C VAL A 654 -25.78 -26.88 8.10
N ALA A 655 -26.61 -27.40 7.20
CA ALA A 655 -27.36 -28.63 7.40
C ALA A 655 -26.76 -29.76 6.55
N GLY A 656 -26.36 -30.87 7.18
CA GLY A 656 -25.70 -31.99 6.52
C GLY A 656 -26.43 -33.32 6.68
N VAL A 657 -26.49 -34.12 5.61
CA VAL A 657 -27.05 -35.48 5.60
C VAL A 657 -26.04 -36.46 5.00
N LYS A 658 -26.01 -37.69 5.52
CA LYS A 658 -25.14 -38.75 4.99
C LYS A 658 -25.71 -39.39 3.74
N GLU A 659 -24.84 -39.81 2.82
CA GLU A 659 -25.27 -40.54 1.62
C GLU A 659 -26.13 -41.78 1.94
N SER A 660 -25.77 -42.59 2.95
CA SER A 660 -26.57 -43.76 3.34
C SER A 660 -27.97 -43.43 3.83
N GLU A 661 -28.16 -42.30 4.49
CA GLU A 661 -29.50 -41.87 4.90
C GLU A 661 -30.35 -41.54 3.67
N VAL A 662 -29.78 -40.82 2.69
CA VAL A 662 -30.45 -40.57 1.41
C VAL A 662 -30.77 -41.90 0.70
N TYR A 663 -29.83 -42.85 0.68
CA TYR A 663 -30.05 -44.18 0.09
C TYR A 663 -31.10 -44.99 0.85
N ASN A 664 -31.16 -44.91 2.18
CA ASN A 664 -32.19 -45.56 2.98
C ASN A 664 -33.57 -44.96 2.69
N TYR A 665 -33.68 -43.63 2.57
CA TYR A 665 -34.92 -42.98 2.13
C TYR A 665 -35.33 -43.41 0.72
N ILE A 666 -34.37 -43.61 -0.20
CA ILE A 666 -34.64 -44.15 -1.54
C ILE A 666 -35.08 -45.62 -1.47
N ALA A 667 -34.49 -46.42 -0.57
CA ALA A 667 -34.74 -47.84 -0.44
C ALA A 667 -36.03 -48.19 0.33
N GLU A 668 -36.39 -47.38 1.33
CA GLU A 668 -37.56 -47.57 2.19
C GLU A 668 -38.85 -47.00 1.57
N ASN A 669 -38.76 -45.96 0.72
CA ASN A 669 -39.92 -45.35 0.08
C ASN A 669 -40.23 -45.96 -1.30
N LYS A 670 -41.42 -46.55 -1.43
CA LYS A 670 -41.99 -47.14 -2.67
C LYS A 670 -42.30 -46.14 -3.80
N HIS A 671 -41.98 -44.86 -3.62
CA HIS A 671 -42.40 -43.76 -4.50
C HIS A 671 -41.29 -43.24 -5.42
N ILE A 672 -40.07 -43.80 -5.35
CA ILE A 672 -38.94 -43.43 -6.22
C ILE A 672 -38.67 -44.60 -7.18
N SER A 673 -39.07 -44.46 -8.44
CA SER A 673 -38.66 -45.39 -9.49
C SER A 673 -37.49 -44.80 -10.28
N VAL A 674 -36.27 -45.26 -9.98
CA VAL A 674 -35.10 -44.94 -10.80
C VAL A 674 -35.23 -45.71 -12.12
N GLY A 675 -35.65 -45.03 -13.19
CA GLY A 675 -35.55 -45.58 -14.54
C GLY A 675 -34.08 -45.78 -14.92
N ASP A 676 -33.78 -46.79 -15.74
CA ASP A 676 -32.43 -47.01 -16.28
C ASP A 676 -31.96 -45.77 -17.05
N LEU A 677 -31.17 -44.94 -16.38
CA LEU A 677 -30.56 -43.73 -16.91
C LEU A 677 -29.08 -43.75 -16.56
N ASP A 678 -28.27 -43.29 -17.52
CA ASP A 678 -26.81 -43.25 -17.48
C ASP A 678 -26.25 -42.68 -16.16
N ASN A 679 -25.04 -43.12 -15.77
CA ASN A 679 -24.40 -42.82 -14.48
C ASN A 679 -24.37 -41.33 -14.08
N ASN A 680 -24.52 -40.37 -15.00
CA ASN A 680 -24.52 -38.93 -14.70
C ASN A 680 -25.89 -38.38 -14.21
N GLU A 681 -27.03 -39.02 -14.50
CA GLU A 681 -28.36 -38.54 -14.08
C GLU A 681 -28.78 -39.02 -12.67
N LYS A 682 -28.21 -40.14 -12.19
CA LYS A 682 -28.47 -40.66 -10.84
C LYS A 682 -28.00 -39.71 -9.73
N THR A 683 -26.83 -39.09 -9.89
CA THR A 683 -26.26 -38.14 -8.92
C THR A 683 -27.11 -36.87 -8.80
N THR A 684 -27.63 -36.38 -9.92
CA THR A 684 -28.49 -35.17 -9.95
C THR A 684 -29.81 -35.37 -9.21
N THR A 685 -30.35 -36.59 -9.22
CA THR A 685 -31.62 -36.92 -8.54
C THR A 685 -31.44 -37.00 -7.02
N ALA A 686 -30.35 -37.62 -6.56
CA ALA A 686 -29.99 -37.66 -5.14
C ALA A 686 -29.73 -36.24 -4.58
N GLU A 687 -29.08 -35.37 -5.38
CA GLU A 687 -28.81 -33.99 -5.02
C GLU A 687 -30.08 -33.18 -4.69
N ILE A 688 -31.09 -33.31 -5.54
CA ILE A 688 -32.36 -32.63 -5.39
C ILE A 688 -33.14 -33.19 -4.20
N LEU A 689 -33.12 -34.51 -4.00
CA LEU A 689 -33.85 -35.17 -2.92
C LEU A 689 -33.33 -34.77 -1.53
N TYR A 690 -32.02 -34.82 -1.29
CA TYR A 690 -31.48 -34.41 0.01
C TYR A 690 -31.76 -32.92 0.28
N SER A 691 -31.70 -32.09 -0.76
CA SER A 691 -31.99 -30.65 -0.66
C SER A 691 -33.45 -30.40 -0.28
N LYS A 692 -34.40 -31.24 -0.73
CA LYS A 692 -35.82 -31.17 -0.33
C LYS A 692 -35.99 -31.55 1.15
N ILE A 693 -35.37 -32.65 1.57
CA ILE A 693 -35.44 -33.17 2.95
C ILE A 693 -34.85 -32.16 3.95
N LEU A 694 -33.68 -31.60 3.64
CA LEU A 694 -33.01 -30.64 4.52
C LEU A 694 -33.80 -29.35 4.71
N LEU A 695 -34.48 -28.86 3.66
CA LEU A 695 -35.36 -27.71 3.79
C LEU A 695 -36.57 -28.03 4.69
N ALA A 696 -37.18 -29.20 4.51
CA ALA A 696 -38.33 -29.64 5.31
C ALA A 696 -37.97 -29.78 6.80
N LYS A 697 -36.81 -30.38 7.13
CA LYS A 697 -36.28 -30.44 8.50
C LYS A 697 -36.05 -29.03 9.08
N ALA A 698 -35.39 -28.15 8.32
CA ALA A 698 -35.11 -26.79 8.77
C ALA A 698 -36.39 -25.96 9.04
N MET A 699 -37.44 -26.14 8.24
CA MET A 699 -38.74 -25.48 8.47
C MET A 699 -39.47 -25.98 9.73
N GLY A 700 -39.20 -27.19 10.18
CA GLY A 700 -39.76 -27.73 11.43
C GLY A 700 -39.01 -27.30 12.69
N GLU A 701 -37.69 -27.14 12.59
CA GLU A 701 -36.84 -26.80 13.73
C GLU A 701 -36.72 -25.30 14.01
N PHE A 702 -36.76 -24.48 12.96
CA PHE A 702 -36.64 -23.02 13.05
C PHE A 702 -37.97 -22.34 12.69
N PRO A 703 -38.25 -21.12 13.20
CA PRO A 703 -39.48 -20.39 12.94
C PRO A 703 -39.51 -19.79 11.51
N ILE A 704 -39.39 -20.64 10.49
CA ILE A 704 -39.29 -20.25 9.09
C ILE A 704 -40.65 -20.45 8.43
N LYS A 705 -41.27 -19.35 8.03
CA LYS A 705 -42.54 -19.38 7.29
C LYS A 705 -42.33 -19.14 5.79
N LYS A 706 -41.45 -18.21 5.45
CA LYS A 706 -41.25 -17.78 4.06
C LYS A 706 -39.80 -17.95 3.60
N THR A 707 -39.63 -18.77 2.57
CA THR A 707 -38.30 -19.14 2.05
C THR A 707 -38.19 -18.86 0.56
N ILE A 708 -37.02 -18.34 0.16
CA ILE A 708 -36.63 -18.27 -1.25
C ILE A 708 -35.40 -19.16 -1.45
N SER A 709 -35.50 -20.10 -2.39
CA SER A 709 -34.39 -20.97 -2.78
C SER A 709 -33.72 -20.48 -4.07
N PHE A 710 -32.39 -20.48 -4.06
CA PHE A 710 -31.56 -20.06 -5.19
C PHE A 710 -30.88 -21.24 -5.87
N HIS A 711 -31.07 -21.33 -7.18
CA HIS A 711 -30.58 -22.41 -8.04
C HIS A 711 -29.68 -21.87 -9.15
N SER A 712 -28.78 -22.73 -9.64
CA SER A 712 -27.83 -22.42 -10.72
C SER A 712 -28.47 -22.42 -12.11
N SER A 713 -29.59 -23.12 -12.29
CA SER A 713 -30.31 -23.21 -13.56
C SER A 713 -31.83 -23.25 -13.38
N ILE A 714 -32.56 -22.81 -14.41
CA ILE A 714 -34.03 -22.85 -14.44
C ILE A 714 -34.54 -24.29 -14.34
N ARG A 715 -33.83 -25.25 -14.95
CA ARG A 715 -34.16 -26.68 -14.89
C ARG A 715 -34.12 -27.17 -13.44
N LYS A 716 -32.99 -26.99 -12.74
CA LYS A 716 -32.87 -27.36 -11.32
C LYS A 716 -33.91 -26.67 -10.42
N ALA A 717 -34.17 -25.39 -10.65
CA ALA A 717 -35.20 -24.65 -9.89
C ALA A 717 -36.61 -25.22 -10.09
N LYS A 718 -36.92 -25.65 -11.33
CA LYS A 718 -38.18 -26.34 -11.63
C LYS A 718 -38.19 -27.73 -11.01
N ASP A 719 -37.16 -28.55 -11.21
CA ASP A 719 -37.09 -29.94 -10.70
C ASP A 719 -37.17 -29.99 -9.15
N PHE A 720 -36.66 -28.96 -8.46
CA PHE A 720 -36.80 -28.81 -7.02
C PHE A 720 -38.25 -28.59 -6.55
N VAL A 721 -39.10 -27.96 -7.37
CA VAL A 721 -40.51 -27.68 -7.05
C VAL A 721 -41.47 -28.65 -7.76
N ALA A 722 -41.06 -29.22 -8.90
CA ALA A 722 -41.93 -29.88 -9.87
C ALA A 722 -42.66 -31.11 -9.32
N GLU A 723 -43.83 -31.34 -9.92
CA GLU A 723 -44.70 -32.51 -9.74
C GLU A 723 -44.64 -33.48 -10.94
N ASN A 724 -43.73 -33.27 -11.89
CA ASN A 724 -43.77 -33.97 -13.17
C ASN A 724 -42.95 -35.27 -13.18
N GLY A 725 -43.65 -36.38 -12.97
CA GLY A 725 -43.25 -37.74 -13.37
C GLY A 725 -42.21 -38.41 -12.46
N ASN A 726 -42.64 -39.48 -11.76
CA ASN A 726 -41.83 -40.39 -10.93
C ASN A 726 -40.94 -39.80 -9.81
N ASP A 727 -40.87 -38.47 -9.67
CA ASP A 727 -40.14 -37.75 -8.61
C ASP A 727 -41.08 -37.23 -7.50
N ILE A 728 -40.58 -37.17 -6.27
CA ILE A 728 -41.32 -36.71 -5.08
C ILE A 728 -41.49 -35.18 -5.11
N SER A 729 -42.73 -34.69 -4.93
CA SER A 729 -43.02 -33.25 -4.82
C SER A 729 -42.45 -32.66 -3.52
N LEU A 730 -41.94 -31.43 -3.56
CA LEU A 730 -41.49 -30.72 -2.35
C LEU A 730 -42.62 -30.56 -1.33
N SER A 731 -43.87 -30.43 -1.80
CA SER A 731 -45.04 -30.32 -0.93
C SER A 731 -45.26 -31.59 -0.10
N ASP A 732 -45.01 -32.78 -0.67
CA ASP A 732 -45.14 -34.05 0.02
C ASP A 732 -44.06 -34.21 1.08
N VAL A 733 -42.80 -33.91 0.73
CA VAL A 733 -41.68 -33.95 1.68
C VAL A 733 -41.89 -32.98 2.84
N ILE A 734 -42.30 -31.73 2.57
CA ILE A 734 -42.52 -30.75 3.65
C ILE A 734 -43.59 -31.24 4.63
N ARG A 735 -44.68 -31.83 4.12
CA ARG A 735 -45.79 -32.35 4.95
C ARG A 735 -45.42 -33.59 5.74
N GLU A 736 -44.60 -34.47 5.18
CA GLU A 736 -44.12 -35.68 5.86
C GLU A 736 -43.32 -35.33 7.13
N PHE A 737 -42.48 -34.29 7.06
CA PHE A 737 -41.68 -33.84 8.20
C PHE A 737 -42.40 -32.83 9.12
N ASN A 738 -43.51 -32.22 8.66
CA ASN A 738 -44.20 -31.16 9.38
C ASN A 738 -45.73 -31.34 9.38
N GLU A 739 -46.26 -32.06 10.38
CA GLU A 739 -47.70 -32.36 10.52
C GLU A 739 -48.61 -31.11 10.61
N HIS A 740 -48.06 -29.96 10.97
CA HIS A 740 -48.80 -28.69 11.11
C HIS A 740 -48.93 -27.90 9.79
N ILE A 741 -48.22 -28.31 8.74
CA ILE A 741 -48.29 -27.71 7.40
C ILE A 741 -49.24 -28.55 6.55
N THR A 742 -50.25 -27.91 5.97
CA THR A 742 -51.33 -28.53 5.19
C THR A 742 -51.37 -27.93 3.78
N GLU A 743 -52.08 -28.56 2.84
CA GLU A 743 -52.24 -28.03 1.47
C GLU A 743 -52.85 -26.62 1.44
N ASP A 744 -53.73 -26.30 2.40
CA ASP A 744 -54.41 -24.99 2.45
C ASP A 744 -53.52 -23.85 2.94
N ASN A 745 -52.43 -24.14 3.67
CA ASN A 745 -51.53 -23.13 4.25
C ASN A 745 -50.11 -23.14 3.66
N LEU A 746 -49.85 -23.96 2.64
CA LEU A 746 -48.57 -24.08 1.94
C LEU A 746 -48.67 -23.62 0.49
N PHE A 747 -47.81 -22.69 0.08
CA PHE A 747 -47.69 -22.24 -1.31
C PHE A 747 -46.28 -22.50 -1.83
N ILE A 748 -46.15 -23.30 -2.90
CA ILE A 748 -44.86 -23.57 -3.55
C ILE A 748 -44.97 -23.24 -5.03
N ASP A 749 -44.02 -22.45 -5.55
CA ASP A 749 -43.99 -22.13 -6.98
C ASP A 749 -42.56 -21.81 -7.45
N ASN A 750 -42.36 -21.79 -8.76
CA ASN A 750 -41.12 -21.41 -9.41
C ASN A 750 -41.26 -20.07 -10.14
N ILE A 751 -40.35 -19.13 -9.86
CA ILE A 751 -40.21 -17.91 -10.65
C ILE A 751 -38.97 -18.05 -11.56
N ASN A 752 -39.16 -17.77 -12.84
CA ASN A 752 -38.08 -17.71 -13.83
C ASN A 752 -38.27 -16.52 -14.78
N CYS A 753 -37.25 -16.26 -15.60
CA CYS A 753 -37.21 -15.16 -16.55
C CYS A 753 -38.23 -15.24 -17.70
N GLN A 754 -38.82 -16.41 -17.94
CA GLN A 754 -39.78 -16.61 -19.04
C GLN A 754 -41.22 -16.22 -18.66
N LEU A 755 -41.50 -15.98 -17.37
CA LEU A 755 -42.80 -15.54 -16.89
C LEU A 755 -43.00 -14.04 -17.13
N ASP A 756 -44.20 -13.65 -17.59
CA ASP A 756 -44.59 -12.25 -17.71
C ASP A 756 -44.77 -11.58 -16.32
N SER A 757 -44.76 -10.24 -16.29
CA SER A 757 -44.84 -9.47 -15.04
C SER A 757 -46.18 -9.62 -14.31
N GLY A 758 -47.28 -9.86 -15.04
CA GLY A 758 -48.59 -10.10 -14.45
C GLY A 758 -48.61 -11.43 -13.68
N SER A 759 -48.14 -12.50 -14.34
CA SER A 759 -47.97 -13.82 -13.71
C SER A 759 -47.00 -13.77 -12.52
N ARG A 760 -45.87 -13.06 -12.66
CA ARG A 760 -44.90 -12.88 -11.56
C ARG A 760 -45.50 -12.12 -10.37
N ALA A 761 -46.25 -11.05 -10.62
CA ALA A 761 -46.93 -10.30 -9.57
C ALA A 761 -48.02 -11.14 -8.87
N GLN A 762 -48.73 -12.00 -9.60
CA GLN A 762 -49.69 -12.92 -9.02
C GLN A 762 -49.03 -13.95 -8.08
N ILE A 763 -47.92 -14.56 -8.51
CA ILE A 763 -47.15 -15.50 -7.69
C ILE A 763 -46.63 -14.81 -6.43
N LEU A 764 -46.03 -13.61 -6.56
CA LEU A 764 -45.53 -12.83 -5.42
C LEU A 764 -46.65 -12.40 -4.46
N ASN A 765 -47.83 -12.05 -4.97
CA ASN A 765 -49.00 -11.72 -4.13
C ASN A 765 -49.53 -12.95 -3.38
N LYS A 766 -49.60 -14.12 -4.02
CA LYS A 766 -49.98 -15.37 -3.35
C LYS A 766 -48.96 -15.73 -2.26
N PHE A 767 -47.66 -15.69 -2.57
CA PHE A 767 -46.58 -15.87 -1.61
C PHE A 767 -46.65 -14.90 -0.41
N LYS A 768 -47.08 -13.66 -0.64
CA LYS A 768 -47.27 -12.70 0.45
C LYS A 768 -48.43 -13.07 1.37
N ASN A 769 -49.52 -13.62 0.84
CA ASN A 769 -50.76 -13.84 1.58
C ASN A 769 -50.86 -15.22 2.24
N THR A 770 -50.13 -16.23 1.75
CA THR A 770 -50.08 -17.57 2.37
C THR A 770 -49.16 -17.58 3.60
N GLU A 771 -49.48 -18.45 4.57
CA GLU A 771 -48.72 -18.57 5.82
C GLU A 771 -47.34 -19.19 5.59
N TYR A 772 -47.28 -20.39 5.00
CA TYR A 772 -46.03 -21.05 4.63
C TYR A 772 -45.83 -20.97 3.13
N SER A 773 -44.66 -20.51 2.69
CA SER A 773 -44.43 -20.33 1.26
C SER A 773 -42.98 -20.48 0.84
N VAL A 774 -42.75 -21.25 -0.23
CA VAL A 774 -41.43 -21.49 -0.82
C VAL A 774 -41.44 -21.09 -2.29
N ILE A 775 -40.57 -20.16 -2.68
CA ILE A 775 -40.35 -19.84 -4.09
C ILE A 775 -38.96 -20.32 -4.50
N SER A 776 -38.88 -21.13 -5.55
CA SER A 776 -37.60 -21.42 -6.21
C SER A 776 -37.33 -20.42 -7.33
N ASN A 777 -36.08 -20.02 -7.45
CA ASN A 777 -35.68 -19.08 -8.49
C ASN A 777 -34.29 -19.40 -9.05
N ALA A 778 -34.10 -19.04 -10.32
CA ALA A 778 -32.80 -19.00 -10.97
C ALA A 778 -32.64 -17.62 -11.64
N LYS A 779 -31.64 -16.85 -11.18
CA LYS A 779 -31.21 -15.56 -11.74
C LYS A 779 -32.28 -14.45 -11.91
N CYS A 780 -33.48 -14.58 -11.33
CA CYS A 780 -34.60 -13.67 -11.61
C CYS A 780 -35.07 -12.81 -10.42
N LEU A 781 -34.69 -13.16 -9.18
CA LEU A 781 -35.07 -12.43 -7.95
C LEU A 781 -33.87 -11.75 -7.26
N THR A 782 -32.77 -11.55 -7.99
CA THR A 782 -31.53 -10.97 -7.45
C THR A 782 -31.63 -9.46 -7.32
N GLU A 783 -31.99 -8.73 -8.37
CA GLU A 783 -31.96 -7.26 -8.41
C GLU A 783 -33.28 -6.63 -8.87
N GLY A 784 -33.62 -5.45 -8.33
CA GLY A 784 -34.71 -4.60 -8.80
C GLY A 784 -36.15 -5.08 -8.57
N VAL A 785 -36.38 -6.35 -8.21
CA VAL A 785 -37.72 -6.88 -7.89
C VAL A 785 -38.08 -6.60 -6.43
N ASP A 786 -39.24 -6.01 -6.17
CA ASP A 786 -39.75 -5.87 -4.79
C ASP A 786 -40.25 -7.23 -4.30
N VAL A 787 -39.49 -7.81 -3.37
CA VAL A 787 -39.77 -9.12 -2.79
C VAL A 787 -40.38 -8.88 -1.42
N PRO A 788 -41.52 -9.53 -1.09
CA PRO A 788 -42.10 -9.48 0.25
C PRO A 788 -41.08 -9.89 1.32
N ILE A 789 -41.33 -9.48 2.56
CA ILE A 789 -40.47 -9.83 3.69
C ILE A 789 -40.42 -11.36 3.84
N ILE A 790 -39.20 -11.92 3.81
CA ILE A 790 -38.92 -13.36 3.90
C ILE A 790 -38.13 -13.68 5.16
N ASP A 791 -38.25 -14.89 5.69
CA ASP A 791 -37.59 -15.31 6.92
C ASP A 791 -36.30 -16.08 6.62
N SER A 792 -36.25 -16.77 5.47
CA SER A 792 -35.10 -17.58 5.10
C SER A 792 -34.69 -17.45 3.64
N VAL A 793 -33.38 -17.56 3.42
CA VAL A 793 -32.76 -17.76 2.11
C VAL A 793 -32.09 -19.13 2.09
N TYR A 794 -32.42 -19.95 1.10
CA TYR A 794 -31.87 -21.28 0.93
C TYR A 794 -30.91 -21.34 -0.27
N PHE A 795 -29.63 -21.61 -0.02
CA PHE A 795 -28.58 -21.64 -1.03
C PHE A 795 -28.26 -23.09 -1.44
N ILE A 796 -28.92 -23.59 -2.49
CA ILE A 796 -28.78 -24.99 -2.93
C ILE A 796 -27.57 -25.17 -3.85
N ASP A 797 -27.43 -24.29 -4.86
CA ASP A 797 -26.32 -24.36 -5.81
C ASP A 797 -25.30 -23.22 -5.61
N ARG A 798 -24.08 -23.44 -6.13
CA ARG A 798 -23.00 -22.44 -6.16
C ARG A 798 -23.46 -21.12 -6.82
N LYS A 799 -23.41 -20.03 -6.06
CA LYS A 799 -23.35 -18.66 -6.62
C LYS A 799 -21.92 -18.16 -6.64
N LYS A 800 -21.43 -17.79 -7.83
CA LYS A 800 -20.08 -17.23 -8.02
C LYS A 800 -19.99 -15.73 -7.67
N SER A 801 -21.12 -15.02 -7.66
CA SER A 801 -21.18 -13.59 -7.39
C SER A 801 -21.41 -13.33 -5.89
N LEU A 802 -20.39 -12.76 -5.23
CA LEU A 802 -20.49 -12.29 -3.84
C LEU A 802 -21.60 -11.25 -3.66
N VAL A 803 -21.83 -10.42 -4.69
CA VAL A 803 -22.81 -9.34 -4.64
C VAL A 803 -24.23 -9.91 -4.61
N ASP A 804 -24.52 -10.91 -5.45
CA ASP A 804 -25.81 -11.59 -5.49
C ASP A 804 -26.14 -12.27 -4.15
N ILE A 805 -25.12 -12.79 -3.46
CA ILE A 805 -25.26 -13.38 -2.12
C ILE A 805 -25.65 -12.30 -1.12
N VAL A 806 -24.91 -11.18 -1.07
CA VAL A 806 -25.22 -10.07 -0.14
C VAL A 806 -26.60 -9.47 -0.40
N GLN A 807 -26.98 -9.29 -1.67
CA GLN A 807 -28.30 -8.78 -2.03
C GLN A 807 -29.42 -9.76 -1.68
N ALA A 808 -29.23 -11.06 -1.91
CA ALA A 808 -30.17 -12.10 -1.50
C ALA A 808 -30.36 -12.12 0.02
N CYS A 809 -29.27 -12.13 0.78
CA CYS A 809 -29.30 -12.07 2.24
C CYS A 809 -29.99 -10.81 2.75
N GLY A 810 -29.67 -9.64 2.19
CA GLY A 810 -30.25 -8.36 2.57
C GLY A 810 -31.77 -8.24 2.39
N ARG A 811 -32.40 -9.14 1.62
CA ARG A 811 -33.87 -9.22 1.50
C ARG A 811 -34.51 -9.84 2.73
N ALA A 812 -33.88 -10.84 3.34
CA ALA A 812 -34.38 -11.49 4.56
C ALA A 812 -34.19 -10.64 5.82
N LEU A 813 -33.17 -9.76 5.82
CA LEU A 813 -32.87 -8.87 6.95
C LEU A 813 -33.89 -7.72 7.12
N ARG A 814 -34.83 -7.52 6.19
CA ARG A 814 -35.82 -6.44 6.27
C ARG A 814 -36.84 -6.70 7.38
N THR A 815 -37.13 -5.68 8.19
CA THR A 815 -38.13 -5.71 9.27
C THR A 815 -39.49 -5.18 8.80
N GLN A 816 -40.58 -5.68 9.37
CA GLN A 816 -41.94 -5.14 9.19
C GLN A 816 -42.42 -4.52 10.50
N ASN A 817 -42.87 -3.27 10.49
CA ASN A 817 -43.48 -2.59 11.65
C ASN A 817 -42.62 -2.59 12.93
N GLY A 818 -41.29 -2.68 12.81
CA GLY A 818 -40.38 -2.74 13.97
C GLY A 818 -40.42 -4.06 14.75
N ILE A 819 -41.03 -5.12 14.19
CA ILE A 819 -40.98 -6.47 14.76
C ILE A 819 -39.59 -7.05 14.50
N ASP A 820 -38.87 -7.31 15.59
CA ASP A 820 -37.57 -7.98 15.57
C ASP A 820 -37.76 -9.45 15.21
N LYS A 821 -36.97 -9.93 14.25
CA LYS A 821 -37.00 -11.31 13.77
C LYS A 821 -35.59 -11.75 13.43
N THR A 822 -35.32 -13.04 13.42
CA THR A 822 -34.04 -13.60 13.00
C THR A 822 -34.15 -14.16 11.58
N ALA A 823 -33.28 -13.73 10.68
CA ALA A 823 -33.19 -14.27 9.33
C ALA A 823 -32.33 -15.54 9.31
N TYR A 824 -32.73 -16.56 8.56
CA TYR A 824 -32.01 -17.83 8.48
C TYR A 824 -31.42 -18.06 7.09
N PHE A 825 -30.09 -18.21 7.00
CA PHE A 825 -29.40 -18.55 5.76
C PHE A 825 -29.03 -20.03 5.77
N ILE A 826 -29.74 -20.84 4.99
CA ILE A 826 -29.62 -22.30 5.04
C ILE A 826 -28.72 -22.77 3.90
N ILE A 827 -27.77 -23.66 4.21
CA ILE A 827 -26.81 -24.24 3.28
C ILE A 827 -26.85 -25.76 3.44
N PRO A 828 -27.29 -26.52 2.42
CA PRO A 828 -27.36 -27.96 2.48
C PRO A 828 -26.03 -28.61 2.03
N ILE A 829 -25.61 -29.68 2.70
CA ILE A 829 -24.36 -30.40 2.43
C ILE A 829 -24.61 -31.90 2.41
N LEU A 830 -24.13 -32.57 1.37
CA LEU A 830 -24.11 -34.04 1.31
C LEU A 830 -22.76 -34.55 1.83
N ILE A 831 -22.78 -35.54 2.74
CA ILE A 831 -21.57 -36.07 3.35
C ILE A 831 -21.30 -37.51 2.88
N PRO A 832 -20.14 -37.77 2.24
CA PRO A 832 -19.77 -39.12 1.80
C PRO A 832 -19.41 -40.04 2.99
N GLU A 833 -19.67 -41.34 2.86
CA GLU A 833 -19.47 -42.32 3.95
C GLU A 833 -18.00 -42.56 4.33
N SER A 834 -17.06 -42.40 3.39
CA SER A 834 -15.66 -42.80 3.57
C SER A 834 -14.71 -41.66 3.96
N SER A 835 -15.22 -40.45 4.16
CA SER A 835 -14.40 -39.25 4.24
C SER A 835 -13.98 -38.91 5.67
N VAL A 836 -12.69 -38.62 5.87
CA VAL A 836 -12.18 -38.00 7.10
C VAL A 836 -12.61 -36.52 7.12
N ALA A 837 -12.83 -35.93 8.30
CA ALA A 837 -13.31 -34.54 8.43
C ALA A 837 -12.46 -33.52 7.63
N GLU A 838 -11.14 -33.73 7.51
CA GLU A 838 -10.25 -32.93 6.66
C GLU A 838 -10.54 -33.03 5.15
N GLU A 839 -11.02 -34.16 4.64
CA GLU A 839 -11.38 -34.32 3.22
C GLU A 839 -12.74 -33.66 2.92
N ILE A 840 -13.68 -33.74 3.87
CA ILE A 840 -15.01 -33.12 3.77
C ILE A 840 -14.88 -31.60 3.66
N LEU A 841 -14.02 -30.99 4.46
CA LEU A 841 -13.82 -29.53 4.44
C LEU A 841 -13.13 -29.01 3.16
N ASN A 842 -12.46 -29.87 2.42
CA ASN A 842 -11.82 -29.55 1.15
C ASN A 842 -12.69 -29.91 -0.08
N SER A 843 -13.91 -30.37 0.14
CA SER A 843 -14.85 -30.75 -0.92
C SER A 843 -15.48 -29.53 -1.61
N GLU A 844 -16.06 -29.76 -2.80
CA GLU A 844 -16.68 -28.69 -3.58
C GLU A 844 -17.95 -28.13 -2.91
N GLU A 845 -18.58 -28.92 -2.04
CA GLU A 845 -19.79 -28.62 -1.29
C GLU A 845 -19.53 -27.55 -0.21
N PHE A 846 -18.35 -27.57 0.43
CA PHE A 846 -17.96 -26.60 1.47
C PHE A 846 -17.51 -25.24 0.91
N GLU A 847 -17.19 -25.17 -0.38
CA GLU A 847 -16.86 -23.90 -1.05
C GLU A 847 -18.04 -22.90 -0.98
N ILE A 848 -19.28 -23.40 -0.96
CA ILE A 848 -20.51 -22.58 -0.82
C ILE A 848 -20.53 -21.89 0.55
N VAL A 849 -20.26 -22.63 1.62
CA VAL A 849 -20.19 -22.11 3.00
C VAL A 849 -19.14 -21.00 3.08
N TYR A 850 -17.96 -21.26 2.53
CA TYR A 850 -16.86 -20.29 2.49
C TYR A 850 -17.23 -19.00 1.74
N ASN A 851 -17.88 -19.11 0.59
CA ASN A 851 -18.30 -17.96 -0.22
C ASN A 851 -19.35 -17.10 0.51
N ILE A 852 -20.31 -17.72 1.19
CA ILE A 852 -21.34 -17.00 1.96
C ILE A 852 -20.73 -16.29 3.17
N ILE A 853 -19.85 -16.97 3.91
CA ILE A 853 -19.16 -16.37 5.07
C ILE A 853 -18.31 -15.18 4.63
N GLN A 854 -17.57 -15.30 3.52
CA GLN A 854 -16.80 -14.17 2.99
C GLN A 854 -17.68 -13.00 2.57
N ALA A 855 -18.80 -13.28 1.89
CA ALA A 855 -19.75 -12.25 1.47
C ALA A 855 -20.30 -11.48 2.67
N LEU A 856 -20.78 -12.20 3.71
CA LEU A 856 -21.36 -11.60 4.91
C LEU A 856 -20.31 -10.91 5.78
N ARG A 857 -19.10 -11.46 5.88
CA ARG A 857 -17.99 -10.82 6.61
C ARG A 857 -17.66 -9.44 6.06
N SER A 858 -17.70 -9.25 4.74
CA SER A 858 -17.47 -7.92 4.14
C SER A 858 -18.50 -6.86 4.56
N GLN A 859 -19.62 -7.29 5.14
CA GLN A 859 -20.75 -6.46 5.54
C GLN A 859 -20.98 -6.41 7.07
N ASP A 860 -20.50 -7.40 7.82
CA ASP A 860 -20.68 -7.48 9.27
C ASP A 860 -19.34 -7.72 9.99
N ASN A 861 -18.85 -6.66 10.65
CA ASN A 861 -17.63 -6.70 11.45
C ASN A 861 -17.77 -7.65 12.66
N ARG A 862 -18.98 -7.95 13.14
CA ARG A 862 -19.19 -8.89 14.26
C ARG A 862 -18.74 -10.31 13.89
N LEU A 863 -19.03 -10.71 12.65
CA LEU A 863 -18.58 -12.00 12.11
C LEU A 863 -17.05 -12.02 11.97
N GLU A 864 -16.45 -10.92 11.49
CA GLU A 864 -14.98 -10.78 11.45
C GLU A 864 -14.34 -10.88 12.84
N ASP A 865 -14.88 -10.19 13.84
CA ASP A 865 -14.39 -10.20 15.22
C ASP A 865 -14.53 -11.58 15.86
N TRP A 866 -15.63 -12.28 15.62
CA TRP A 866 -15.83 -13.65 16.09
C TRP A 866 -14.82 -14.64 15.46
N ILE A 867 -14.59 -14.56 14.14
CA ILE A 867 -13.58 -15.36 13.43
C ILE A 867 -12.16 -15.07 13.96
N ASN A 868 -11.84 -13.80 14.20
CA ASN A 868 -10.55 -13.38 14.75
C ASN A 868 -10.33 -13.89 16.18
N ARG A 869 -11.37 -13.94 17.01
CA ARG A 869 -11.32 -14.55 18.35
C ARG A 869 -10.97 -16.04 18.28
N LEU A 870 -11.64 -16.80 17.42
CA LEU A 870 -11.38 -18.24 17.21
C LEU A 870 -9.91 -18.51 16.82
N ASN A 871 -9.36 -17.73 15.89
CA ASN A 871 -7.94 -17.79 15.52
C ASN A 871 -6.99 -17.61 16.71
N ASN A 872 -7.23 -16.57 17.50
CA ASN A 872 -6.39 -16.22 18.63
C ASN A 872 -6.42 -17.29 19.73
N GLU A 873 -7.59 -17.89 19.97
CA GLU A 873 -7.73 -19.00 20.92
C GLU A 873 -7.02 -20.27 20.46
N TYR A 874 -7.14 -20.62 19.18
CA TYR A 874 -6.46 -21.79 18.61
C TYR A 874 -4.93 -21.63 18.67
N VAL A 875 -4.39 -20.45 18.35
CA VAL A 875 -2.95 -20.16 18.46
C VAL A 875 -2.48 -20.24 19.92
N ARG A 876 -3.32 -19.83 20.87
CA ARG A 876 -2.98 -19.77 22.31
C ARG A 876 -3.10 -21.13 23.01
N THR A 877 -4.07 -21.95 22.65
CA THR A 877 -4.45 -23.15 23.41
C THR A 877 -4.40 -24.45 22.61
N GLY A 878 -4.32 -24.36 21.27
CA GLY A 878 -4.38 -25.52 20.38
C GLY A 878 -5.77 -26.15 20.23
N ARG A 879 -6.81 -25.54 20.81
CA ARG A 879 -8.23 -25.93 20.74
C ARG A 879 -9.10 -24.67 20.66
N ILE A 880 -10.34 -24.79 20.22
CA ILE A 880 -11.33 -23.70 20.33
C ILE A 880 -12.02 -23.87 21.70
N GLY A 881 -12.08 -22.80 22.49
CA GLY A 881 -12.64 -22.86 23.84
C GLY A 881 -14.17 -22.95 23.81
N SER A 882 -14.76 -23.65 24.78
CA SER A 882 -16.22 -23.78 24.97
C SER A 882 -16.88 -22.51 25.55
N ASP A 883 -16.19 -21.38 25.60
CA ASP A 883 -16.63 -20.15 26.27
C ASP A 883 -17.51 -19.25 25.38
N CYS A 884 -17.85 -19.67 24.16
CA CYS A 884 -18.90 -19.05 23.36
C CYS A 884 -20.26 -19.59 23.80
N THR A 885 -21.06 -18.77 24.48
CA THR A 885 -22.47 -19.08 24.74
C THR A 885 -23.22 -19.21 23.41
N ASP A 886 -24.08 -20.23 23.27
CA ASP A 886 -24.80 -20.58 22.01
C ASP A 886 -25.56 -19.40 21.37
N ASP A 887 -25.97 -18.41 22.16
CA ASP A 887 -26.71 -17.24 21.66
C ASP A 887 -25.84 -16.24 20.86
N ASP A 888 -24.51 -16.26 21.03
CA ASP A 888 -23.57 -15.35 20.34
C ASP A 888 -22.95 -15.97 19.06
N VAL A 889 -23.35 -17.19 18.69
CA VAL A 889 -22.77 -17.91 17.56
C VAL A 889 -23.57 -17.61 16.27
N PRO A 890 -22.96 -16.94 15.27
CA PRO A 890 -23.66 -16.59 14.03
C PRO A 890 -23.84 -17.78 13.07
N ILE A 891 -23.23 -18.93 13.38
CA ILE A 891 -23.24 -20.16 12.57
C ILE A 891 -23.75 -21.33 13.42
N ILE A 892 -24.79 -22.00 12.94
CA ILE A 892 -25.34 -23.23 13.52
C ILE A 892 -24.97 -24.39 12.58
N ILE A 893 -24.39 -25.46 13.12
CA ILE A 893 -24.01 -26.66 12.38
C ILE A 893 -24.92 -27.81 12.83
N GLN A 894 -25.64 -28.41 11.89
CA GLN A 894 -26.52 -29.55 12.15
C GLN A 894 -26.14 -30.69 11.21
N ILE A 895 -25.43 -31.67 11.75
CA ILE A 895 -24.98 -32.85 11.01
C ILE A 895 -25.28 -34.09 11.84
N GLU A 896 -26.12 -34.98 11.32
CA GLU A 896 -26.46 -36.24 11.99
C GLU A 896 -25.30 -37.26 11.87
N GLY A 897 -24.93 -37.87 13.00
CA GLY A 897 -24.01 -39.03 13.04
C GLY A 897 -22.51 -38.76 12.85
N ILE A 898 -22.03 -37.52 12.96
CA ILE A 898 -20.60 -37.15 12.99
C ILE A 898 -20.26 -36.58 14.38
N ASP A 899 -19.01 -36.68 14.84
CA ASP A 899 -18.58 -35.94 16.04
C ASP A 899 -18.66 -34.43 15.75
N ILE A 900 -19.82 -33.86 16.12
CA ILE A 900 -20.19 -32.46 15.90
C ILE A 900 -19.10 -31.54 16.43
N LYS A 901 -18.44 -31.92 17.53
CA LYS A 901 -17.44 -31.08 18.19
C LYS A 901 -16.14 -31.04 17.41
N GLN A 902 -15.65 -32.20 16.98
CA GLN A 902 -14.45 -32.25 16.15
C GLN A 902 -14.67 -31.56 14.80
N PHE A 903 -15.80 -31.84 14.15
CA PHE A 903 -16.14 -31.24 12.86
C PHE A 903 -16.31 -29.72 12.96
N SER A 904 -16.98 -29.25 14.00
CA SER A 904 -17.15 -27.82 14.28
C SER A 904 -15.81 -27.13 14.53
N ASP A 905 -14.91 -27.75 15.28
CA ASP A 905 -13.57 -27.20 15.55
C ASP A 905 -12.76 -27.06 14.26
N GLU A 906 -12.79 -28.07 13.38
CA GLU A 906 -12.08 -28.04 12.10
C GLU A 906 -12.69 -27.01 11.12
N LEU A 907 -14.02 -26.91 11.05
CA LEU A 907 -14.71 -25.91 10.23
C LEU A 907 -14.39 -24.48 10.70
N TYR A 908 -14.44 -24.23 12.02
CA TYR A 908 -14.09 -22.94 12.60
C TYR A 908 -12.64 -22.57 12.33
N VAL A 909 -11.69 -23.51 12.39
CA VAL A 909 -10.28 -23.26 12.01
C VAL A 909 -10.17 -22.86 10.54
N GLN A 910 -10.83 -23.56 9.63
CA GLN A 910 -10.81 -23.21 8.21
C GLN A 910 -11.43 -21.83 7.95
N ILE A 911 -12.57 -21.51 8.55
CA ILE A 911 -13.20 -20.19 8.48
C ILE A 911 -12.26 -19.09 9.02
N ALA A 912 -11.52 -19.41 10.08
CA ALA A 912 -10.56 -18.50 10.68
C ALA A 912 -9.33 -18.23 9.79
N THR A 913 -8.97 -19.14 8.89
CA THR A 913 -7.85 -18.92 7.95
C THR A 913 -8.10 -17.91 6.81
N VAL A 914 -9.30 -17.32 6.71
CA VAL A 914 -9.76 -16.58 5.52
C VAL A 914 -9.44 -15.06 5.55
N ASN A 915 -8.24 -14.66 5.97
CA ASN A 915 -7.75 -13.27 6.20
C ASN A 915 -8.15 -12.68 7.56
N ALA A 916 -7.22 -12.05 8.27
CA ALA A 916 -7.47 -11.28 9.49
C ALA A 916 -6.76 -9.93 9.39
N ASN A 917 -7.36 -8.84 9.88
CA ASN A 917 -6.73 -7.52 10.04
C ASN A 917 -6.40 -7.32 11.53
N PRO A 918 -5.20 -6.88 11.94
CA PRO A 918 -4.80 -6.88 13.35
C PRO A 918 -4.76 -5.47 13.91
N ASP A 919 -5.58 -5.18 14.92
CA ASP A 919 -5.24 -4.09 15.84
C ASP A 919 -5.55 -4.46 17.28
N ASN A 920 -4.68 -3.96 18.15
CA ASN A 920 -4.69 -3.97 19.62
C ASN A 920 -4.21 -5.21 20.36
N ILE A 921 -2.89 -5.29 20.61
CA ILE A 921 -2.37 -5.66 21.94
C ILE A 921 -1.08 -4.87 22.24
N ARG A 922 -1.09 -3.98 23.24
CA ARG A 922 0.13 -3.40 23.86
C ARG A 922 0.18 -3.74 25.35
N ARG A 923 1.36 -4.08 25.85
CA ARG A 923 1.70 -3.99 27.28
C ARG A 923 2.80 -2.94 27.51
N PRO A 924 2.87 -2.32 28.70
CA PRO A 924 3.84 -1.28 29.02
C PRO A 924 5.21 -1.90 29.29
N THR A 925 6.24 -1.44 28.58
CA THR A 925 7.63 -1.84 28.85
C THR A 925 8.24 -0.96 29.93
N THR A 926 8.78 -1.59 30.98
CA THR A 926 9.50 -1.02 32.13
C THR A 926 10.91 -0.51 31.82
N PHE A 927 11.34 -0.52 30.55
CA PHE A 927 12.51 0.22 30.08
C PHE A 927 12.04 1.24 29.06
N GLY A 928 12.45 2.49 29.27
CA GLY A 928 11.95 3.63 28.52
C GLY A 928 12.09 3.42 27.02
N ALA A 929 11.03 3.68 26.27
CA ALA A 929 11.03 3.66 24.81
C ALA A 929 12.09 4.59 24.18
N GLY A 930 12.74 5.46 24.97
CA GLY A 930 13.89 6.28 24.58
C GLY A 930 15.22 5.52 24.52
N GLU A 931 15.40 4.44 25.26
CA GLU A 931 16.66 3.65 25.26
C GLU A 931 16.68 2.60 24.14
N ARG A 932 15.50 2.22 23.63
CA ARG A 932 15.35 1.22 22.55
C ARG A 932 15.15 1.82 21.15
N LYS A 933 15.15 3.15 21.03
CA LYS A 933 14.87 3.88 19.78
C LYS A 933 16.14 4.42 19.11
N THR A 934 17.09 3.56 18.79
CA THR A 934 18.16 3.91 17.83
C THR A 934 18.76 2.64 17.24
N GLY A 935 19.23 2.74 15.99
CA GLY A 935 20.00 1.71 15.31
C GLY A 935 21.34 1.45 15.98
N HIS A 936 21.32 0.80 17.14
CA HIS A 936 22.50 0.33 17.85
C HIS A 936 23.09 -0.88 17.12
N ALA A 937 24.42 -0.94 17.03
CA ALA A 937 25.14 -2.09 16.50
C ALA A 937 24.89 -3.32 17.39
N ARG A 938 24.38 -4.41 16.81
CA ARG A 938 24.18 -5.68 17.51
C ARG A 938 25.53 -6.23 17.99
N ILE A 939 25.62 -6.60 19.26
CA ILE A 939 26.85 -7.06 19.92
C ILE A 939 27.15 -8.53 19.56
N PHE A 940 26.12 -9.37 19.38
CA PHE A 940 26.28 -10.78 19.08
C PHE A 940 27.01 -11.04 17.75
N LYS A 941 28.18 -11.68 17.82
CA LYS A 941 28.94 -12.18 16.68
C LYS A 941 29.54 -13.54 17.02
N THR A 942 29.78 -14.37 16.02
CA THR A 942 30.57 -15.60 16.15
C THR A 942 32.06 -15.27 16.02
N ILE A 943 32.91 -16.16 16.55
CA ILE A 943 34.38 -16.04 16.42
C ILE A 943 34.84 -16.02 14.94
N GLY A 944 34.07 -16.67 14.06
CA GLY A 944 34.28 -16.73 12.62
C GLY A 944 33.00 -17.00 11.84
N ASP A 945 33.11 -16.88 10.51
CA ASP A 945 31.98 -17.04 9.56
C ASP A 945 32.16 -18.32 8.71
N TYR A 946 32.87 -19.33 9.24
CA TYR A 946 33.20 -20.58 8.58
C TYR A 946 33.18 -21.74 9.57
N ALA A 947 32.95 -22.97 9.08
CA ALA A 947 33.24 -24.17 9.87
C ALA A 947 34.73 -24.20 10.28
N ALA A 948 35.03 -24.76 11.45
CA ALA A 948 36.36 -24.66 12.05
C ALA A 948 37.50 -25.11 11.13
N GLU A 949 37.35 -26.23 10.42
CA GLU A 949 38.39 -26.73 9.48
C GLU A 949 38.67 -25.76 8.33
N ARG A 950 37.61 -25.19 7.74
CA ARG A 950 37.72 -24.19 6.68
C ARG A 950 38.24 -22.85 7.21
N PHE A 951 37.93 -22.52 8.47
CA PHE A 951 38.44 -21.33 9.15
C PHE A 951 39.97 -21.34 9.24
N PHE A 952 40.58 -22.47 9.63
CA PHE A 952 42.05 -22.57 9.70
C PHE A 952 42.69 -22.61 8.32
N SER A 953 42.28 -23.58 7.49
CA SER A 953 42.90 -23.82 6.18
C SER A 953 42.83 -22.63 5.23
N SER A 954 41.74 -21.85 5.28
CA SER A 954 41.52 -20.74 4.33
C SER A 954 41.94 -19.37 4.88
N LEU A 955 41.96 -19.17 6.21
CA LEU A 955 42.14 -17.83 6.80
C LEU A 955 43.35 -17.76 7.73
N VAL A 956 43.52 -18.72 8.64
CA VAL A 956 44.53 -18.63 9.71
C VAL A 956 45.89 -19.15 9.24
N ASP A 957 45.95 -20.36 8.68
CA ASP A 957 47.20 -21.01 8.27
C ASP A 957 47.96 -20.23 7.19
N PRO A 958 47.30 -19.64 6.18
CA PRO A 958 47.99 -18.79 5.19
C PRO A 958 48.69 -17.59 5.84
N THR A 959 48.08 -16.99 6.87
CA THR A 959 48.64 -15.82 7.57
C THR A 959 49.86 -16.21 8.41
N ILE A 960 49.76 -17.31 9.16
CA ILE A 960 50.84 -17.80 10.02
C ILE A 960 52.05 -18.28 9.21
N LYS A 961 51.82 -18.89 8.03
CA LYS A 961 52.89 -19.38 7.15
C LYS A 961 53.82 -18.27 6.67
N ILE A 962 53.34 -17.04 6.48
CA ILE A 962 54.18 -15.89 6.06
C ILE A 962 55.28 -15.61 7.08
N TYR A 963 54.97 -15.69 8.37
CA TYR A 963 55.98 -15.48 9.42
C TYR A 963 57.08 -16.55 9.41
N LYS A 964 56.72 -17.79 9.03
CA LYS A 964 57.68 -18.87 8.80
C LYS A 964 58.54 -18.61 7.57
N ASP A 965 57.90 -18.24 6.46
CA ASP A 965 58.57 -18.05 5.16
C ASP A 965 59.51 -16.83 5.16
N LYS A 966 59.14 -15.75 5.87
CA LYS A 966 59.97 -14.54 6.02
C LYS A 966 60.96 -14.59 7.18
N ASN A 967 60.94 -15.67 7.98
CA ASN A 967 61.79 -15.85 9.17
C ASN A 967 61.85 -14.62 10.09
N SER A 968 60.70 -13.98 10.33
CA SER A 968 60.57 -12.79 11.17
C SER A 968 59.42 -12.97 12.16
N LYS A 969 59.59 -12.45 13.38
CA LYS A 969 58.54 -12.44 14.42
C LYS A 969 57.64 -11.20 14.36
N CYS A 970 58.01 -10.20 13.55
CA CYS A 970 57.30 -8.94 13.39
C CYS A 970 57.24 -8.56 11.91
N LEU A 971 56.04 -8.34 11.38
CA LEU A 971 55.81 -8.02 9.97
C LEU A 971 55.00 -6.72 9.84
N SER A 972 55.32 -5.91 8.83
CA SER A 972 54.53 -4.72 8.50
C SER A 972 53.16 -5.12 7.93
N ILE A 973 52.17 -4.22 7.98
CA ILE A 973 50.87 -4.44 7.33
C ILE A 973 51.02 -4.82 5.85
N ALA A 974 51.98 -4.23 5.13
CA ALA A 974 52.21 -4.53 3.72
C ALA A 974 52.79 -5.94 3.51
N ASP A 975 53.59 -6.42 4.47
CA ASP A 975 54.29 -7.71 4.39
C ASP A 975 53.44 -8.92 4.74
N ILE A 976 52.35 -8.72 5.49
CA ILE A 976 51.49 -9.77 6.04
C ILE A 976 50.10 -9.85 5.35
N LYS A 977 49.76 -8.88 4.51
CA LYS A 977 48.41 -8.78 3.92
C LYS A 977 48.12 -9.88 2.91
N ILE A 978 47.24 -10.79 3.31
CA ILE A 978 46.51 -11.72 2.43
C ILE A 978 45.01 -11.44 2.62
N ASP A 979 44.29 -11.23 1.51
CA ASP A 979 42.82 -11.03 1.39
C ASP A 979 41.99 -11.17 2.69
N ASN A 980 41.91 -10.10 3.50
CA ASN A 980 41.10 -9.98 4.73
C ASN A 980 41.34 -10.98 5.89
N ASN A 981 42.39 -11.80 5.82
CA ASN A 981 42.62 -12.93 6.75
C ASN A 981 43.23 -12.55 8.12
N ILE A 982 43.92 -11.40 8.19
CA ILE A 982 44.63 -10.95 9.41
C ILE A 982 43.68 -10.81 10.61
N SER A 983 42.43 -10.37 10.36
CA SER A 983 41.45 -10.13 11.44
C SER A 983 41.02 -11.40 12.16
N HIS A 984 40.99 -12.55 11.46
CA HIS A 984 40.61 -13.84 12.02
C HIS A 984 41.75 -14.44 12.86
N THR A 985 42.98 -14.35 12.37
CA THR A 985 44.21 -14.74 13.10
C THR A 985 44.39 -13.90 14.36
N TYR A 986 44.06 -12.60 14.30
CA TYR A 986 44.04 -11.70 15.46
C TYR A 986 42.95 -12.08 16.48
N ARG A 987 41.73 -12.43 16.03
CA ARG A 987 40.64 -12.87 16.93
C ARG A 987 40.94 -14.17 17.67
N LEU A 988 41.79 -15.04 17.12
CA LEU A 988 42.29 -16.24 17.81
C LEU A 988 43.43 -15.96 18.81
N GLY A 989 43.91 -14.72 18.90
CA GLY A 989 45.03 -14.36 19.78
C GLY A 989 46.38 -14.89 19.30
N LEU A 990 46.53 -15.22 18.01
CA LEU A 990 47.81 -15.73 17.48
C LEU A 990 48.78 -14.61 17.09
N ILE A 991 48.25 -13.44 16.76
CA ILE A 991 49.02 -12.25 16.41
C ILE A 991 48.49 -11.06 17.18
N GLU A 992 49.36 -10.12 17.51
CA GLU A 992 49.02 -8.85 18.15
C GLU A 992 49.33 -7.68 17.23
N LYS A 993 48.68 -6.53 17.47
CA LYS A 993 48.85 -5.33 16.63
C LYS A 993 49.53 -4.22 17.43
N SER A 994 50.66 -3.74 16.93
CA SER A 994 51.37 -2.55 17.46
C SER A 994 51.49 -1.50 16.36
N GLU A 995 50.73 -0.41 16.47
CA GLU A 995 50.70 0.74 15.53
C GLU A 995 50.61 0.36 14.02
N LYS A 996 51.76 0.11 13.36
CA LYS A 996 51.89 -0.24 11.94
C LYS A 996 52.37 -1.69 11.66
N ASN A 997 52.63 -2.49 12.69
CA ASN A 997 53.17 -3.84 12.59
C ASN A 997 52.29 -4.88 13.31
N TYR A 998 52.46 -6.15 12.91
CA TYR A 998 51.87 -7.31 13.58
C TYR A 998 52.97 -8.25 14.07
N SER A 999 53.01 -8.50 15.38
CA SER A 999 53.91 -9.46 16.01
C SER A 999 53.22 -10.80 16.25
N LEU A 1000 53.98 -11.88 16.10
CA LEU A 1000 53.59 -13.20 16.59
C LEU A 1000 53.53 -13.18 18.11
N THR A 1001 52.41 -13.64 18.65
CA THR A 1001 52.25 -13.83 20.10
C THR A 1001 52.93 -15.12 20.54
N PRO A 1002 53.19 -15.32 21.85
CA PRO A 1002 53.67 -16.61 22.37
C PRO A 1002 52.79 -17.80 21.94
N LEU A 1003 51.46 -17.62 21.92
CA LEU A 1003 50.52 -18.62 21.41
C LEU A 1003 50.65 -18.86 19.90
N GLY A 1004 50.88 -17.80 19.13
CA GLY A 1004 51.18 -17.87 17.70
C GLY A 1004 52.45 -18.67 17.40
N GLU A 1005 53.52 -18.47 18.17
CA GLU A 1005 54.75 -19.24 18.05
C GLU A 1005 54.53 -20.72 18.41
N TYR A 1006 53.73 -20.97 19.44
CA TYR A 1006 53.38 -22.33 19.85
C TYR A 1006 52.55 -23.06 18.77
N TYR A 1007 51.59 -22.36 18.16
CA TYR A 1007 50.82 -22.88 17.00
C TYR A 1007 51.73 -23.15 15.80
N LEU A 1008 52.63 -22.22 15.47
CA LEU A 1008 53.55 -22.36 14.34
C LEU A 1008 54.51 -23.55 14.51
N SER A 1009 54.86 -23.91 15.76
CA SER A 1009 55.69 -25.07 16.07
C SER A 1009 54.96 -26.43 15.91
N GLY A 1010 53.66 -26.43 15.59
CA GLY A 1010 52.86 -27.64 15.42
C GLY A 1010 52.52 -28.36 16.72
N ARG A 1011 52.71 -27.72 17.88
CA ARG A 1011 52.54 -28.33 19.21
C ARG A 1011 51.09 -28.33 19.71
N ILE A 1012 50.18 -27.64 19.05
CA ILE A 1012 48.74 -27.63 19.35
C ILE A 1012 47.93 -27.92 18.08
N LYS A 1013 46.90 -28.74 18.19
CA LYS A 1013 46.00 -29.01 17.06
C LYS A 1013 45.06 -27.80 16.83
N PRO A 1014 44.74 -27.46 15.58
CA PRO A 1014 43.86 -26.32 15.28
C PRO A 1014 42.48 -26.39 15.94
N GLN A 1015 41.85 -27.57 15.95
CA GLN A 1015 40.53 -27.77 16.56
C GLN A 1015 40.55 -27.56 18.09
N ASP A 1016 41.59 -28.03 18.78
CA ASP A 1016 41.76 -27.86 20.23
C ASP A 1016 41.96 -26.38 20.59
N LEU A 1017 42.78 -25.67 19.80
CA LEU A 1017 42.96 -24.22 19.92
C LEU A 1017 41.62 -23.48 19.75
N PHE A 1018 40.85 -23.82 18.71
CA PHE A 1018 39.56 -23.18 18.42
C PHE A 1018 38.55 -23.40 19.54
N ARG A 1019 38.44 -24.64 20.03
CA ARG A 1019 37.55 -25.04 21.14
C ARG A 1019 37.82 -24.22 22.40
N LYS A 1020 39.09 -24.04 22.78
CA LYS A 1020 39.47 -23.22 23.95
C LYS A 1020 39.23 -21.73 23.71
N GLN A 1021 39.58 -21.21 22.53
CA GLN A 1021 39.41 -19.79 22.20
C GLN A 1021 37.95 -19.35 22.06
N MET A 1022 37.03 -20.27 21.68
CA MET A 1022 35.59 -20.00 21.64
C MET A 1022 35.04 -19.57 23.00
N LEU A 1023 35.43 -20.24 24.10
CA LEU A 1023 34.95 -19.89 25.43
C LEU A 1023 35.48 -18.54 25.90
N ARG A 1024 36.65 -18.13 25.40
CA ARG A 1024 37.25 -16.84 25.72
C ARG A 1024 36.69 -15.73 24.85
N TYR A 1025 36.22 -16.01 23.64
CA TYR A 1025 35.80 -14.99 22.68
C TYR A 1025 34.66 -14.11 23.21
N SER A 1026 34.88 -12.79 23.16
CA SER A 1026 33.91 -11.78 23.60
C SER A 1026 33.76 -10.66 22.59
N ASN A 1027 32.59 -10.00 22.62
CA ASN A 1027 32.33 -8.75 21.91
C ASN A 1027 31.90 -7.69 22.90
N SER A 1028 32.44 -6.49 22.78
CA SER A 1028 32.10 -5.37 23.66
C SER A 1028 31.60 -4.16 22.89
N LEU A 1029 30.63 -3.45 23.47
CA LEU A 1029 30.11 -2.16 23.01
C LEU A 1029 30.15 -1.17 24.18
N GLU A 1030 30.59 0.06 23.91
CA GLU A 1030 30.51 1.16 24.87
C GLU A 1030 29.31 2.03 24.53
N ASP A 1031 28.35 2.10 25.46
CA ASP A 1031 27.17 2.95 25.34
C ASP A 1031 26.97 3.72 26.66
N ASN A 1032 26.76 5.04 26.59
CA ASN A 1032 26.55 5.91 27.76
C ASN A 1032 27.47 5.66 28.99
N LYS A 1033 28.78 5.42 28.75
CA LYS A 1033 29.80 5.12 29.78
C LYS A 1033 29.67 3.76 30.48
N ILE A 1034 28.78 2.88 30.03
CA ILE A 1034 28.67 1.49 30.50
C ILE A 1034 29.19 0.57 29.39
N ALA A 1035 30.20 -0.24 29.71
CA ALA A 1035 30.74 -1.23 28.78
C ALA A 1035 29.95 -2.53 28.90
N HIS A 1036 29.22 -2.90 27.86
CA HIS A 1036 28.57 -4.22 27.77
C HIS A 1036 29.52 -5.19 27.08
N THR A 1037 29.77 -6.34 27.71
CA THR A 1037 30.60 -7.42 27.15
C THR A 1037 29.80 -8.72 27.10
N LEU A 1038 29.72 -9.30 25.90
CA LEU A 1038 29.02 -10.54 25.63
C LEU A 1038 30.02 -11.63 25.25
N PHE A 1039 30.01 -12.73 26.01
CA PHE A 1039 30.65 -14.01 25.71
C PHE A 1039 29.59 -14.96 25.11
N PRO A 1040 29.40 -14.97 23.78
CA PRO A 1040 28.24 -15.59 23.14
C PRO A 1040 28.15 -17.10 23.36
N TYR A 1041 29.29 -17.80 23.36
CA TYR A 1041 29.33 -19.25 23.56
C TYR A 1041 29.09 -19.63 25.03
N ARG A 1042 29.69 -18.90 25.98
CA ARG A 1042 29.47 -19.11 27.43
C ARG A 1042 28.02 -18.81 27.81
N ALA A 1043 27.45 -17.71 27.32
CA ALA A 1043 26.06 -17.36 27.55
C ALA A 1043 25.09 -18.44 27.05
N CYS A 1044 25.34 -19.01 25.86
CA CYS A 1044 24.50 -20.10 25.34
C CYS A 1044 24.59 -21.37 26.18
N LEU A 1045 25.80 -21.77 26.61
CA LEU A 1045 25.99 -22.93 27.50
C LEU A 1045 25.29 -22.74 28.84
N GLU A 1046 25.36 -21.53 29.42
CA GLU A 1046 24.64 -21.15 30.63
C GLU A 1046 23.11 -21.18 30.44
N VAL A 1047 22.60 -20.68 29.30
CA VAL A 1047 21.16 -20.78 29.01
C VAL A 1047 20.73 -22.23 28.86
N LEU A 1048 21.47 -23.05 28.08
CA LEU A 1048 21.17 -24.48 27.90
C LEU A 1048 21.21 -25.25 29.23
N LYS A 1049 22.12 -24.90 30.15
CA LYS A 1049 22.21 -25.47 31.50
C LYS A 1049 20.94 -25.22 32.32
N ASN A 1050 20.34 -24.04 32.18
CA ASN A 1050 19.17 -23.60 32.92
C ASN A 1050 17.82 -23.91 32.24
N LEU A 1051 17.82 -24.47 31.03
CA LEU A 1051 16.60 -24.88 30.32
C LEU A 1051 16.12 -26.27 30.75
N GLU A 1052 14.83 -26.41 31.04
CA GLU A 1052 14.21 -27.70 31.38
C GLU A 1052 14.42 -28.77 30.30
N VAL A 1053 14.27 -28.40 29.02
CA VAL A 1053 14.36 -29.32 27.88
C VAL A 1053 15.77 -29.38 27.28
N LYS A 1054 16.77 -28.70 27.88
CA LYS A 1054 18.20 -28.70 27.49
C LYS A 1054 18.49 -28.62 25.98
N LYS A 1055 17.63 -27.93 25.23
CA LYS A 1055 17.71 -27.76 23.77
C LYS A 1055 17.43 -26.32 23.37
N LEU A 1056 17.92 -25.90 22.21
CA LEU A 1056 17.69 -24.58 21.63
C LEU A 1056 17.36 -24.68 20.13
N THR A 1057 16.20 -24.13 19.75
CA THR A 1057 15.76 -24.05 18.35
C THR A 1057 16.22 -22.75 17.67
N PHE A 1058 16.13 -22.68 16.34
CA PHE A 1058 16.44 -21.45 15.59
C PHE A 1058 15.57 -20.25 16.02
N ASN A 1059 14.27 -20.46 16.26
CA ASN A 1059 13.37 -19.36 16.66
C ASN A 1059 13.72 -18.85 18.06
N GLU A 1060 14.03 -19.75 18.99
CA GLU A 1060 14.49 -19.42 20.34
C GLU A 1060 15.82 -18.67 20.29
N PHE A 1061 16.76 -19.10 19.44
CA PHE A 1061 17.99 -18.37 19.20
C PHE A 1061 17.72 -16.95 18.66
N ALA A 1062 16.87 -16.81 17.64
CA ALA A 1062 16.62 -15.55 16.95
C ALA A 1062 15.96 -14.50 17.85
N PHE A 1063 15.01 -14.90 18.70
CA PHE A 1063 14.27 -13.98 19.58
C PHE A 1063 14.89 -13.81 20.97
N CYS A 1064 15.64 -14.79 21.49
CA CYS A 1064 16.08 -14.78 22.90
C CYS A 1064 17.59 -14.71 23.09
N ILE A 1065 18.41 -15.29 22.20
CA ILE A 1065 19.89 -15.31 22.33
C ILE A 1065 20.55 -14.22 21.48
N TYR A 1066 20.14 -14.12 20.22
CA TYR A 1066 20.69 -13.17 19.27
C TYR A 1066 20.54 -11.69 19.71
N PRO A 1067 19.48 -11.28 20.43
CA PRO A 1067 19.34 -9.91 20.94
C PRO A 1067 20.09 -9.61 22.24
N MET A 1068 20.80 -10.57 22.84
CA MET A 1068 21.52 -10.34 24.11
C MET A 1068 22.63 -9.28 23.97
N TYR A 1069 22.77 -8.43 24.99
CA TYR A 1069 23.78 -7.35 25.05
C TYR A 1069 25.00 -7.71 25.91
N ASP A 1070 24.83 -8.55 26.93
CA ASP A 1070 25.90 -9.00 27.82
C ASP A 1070 25.63 -10.43 28.33
N SER A 1071 26.65 -11.03 28.95
CA SER A 1071 26.58 -12.36 29.55
C SER A 1071 26.31 -12.32 31.06
N THR A 1072 25.69 -11.26 31.59
CA THR A 1072 25.41 -11.17 33.02
C THR A 1072 24.39 -12.22 33.47
N PRO A 1073 24.38 -12.62 34.75
CA PRO A 1073 23.39 -13.57 35.27
C PRO A 1073 21.94 -13.13 35.03
N ASP A 1074 21.66 -11.83 35.09
CA ASP A 1074 20.33 -11.27 34.83
C ASP A 1074 19.92 -11.40 33.36
N SER A 1075 20.85 -11.18 32.43
CA SER A 1075 20.62 -11.37 30.99
C SER A 1075 20.42 -12.84 30.63
N ILE A 1076 21.17 -13.75 31.27
CA ILE A 1076 21.01 -15.21 31.10
C ILE A 1076 19.64 -15.65 31.62
N LYS A 1077 19.25 -15.21 32.83
CA LYS A 1077 17.94 -15.52 33.42
C LYS A 1077 16.80 -15.04 32.53
N ARG A 1078 16.89 -13.80 32.03
CA ARG A 1078 15.90 -13.24 31.11
C ARG A 1078 15.78 -14.06 29.83
N ALA A 1079 16.90 -14.49 29.24
CA ALA A 1079 16.87 -15.32 28.04
C ALA A 1079 16.19 -16.68 28.29
N VAL A 1080 16.38 -17.29 29.46
CA VAL A 1080 15.68 -18.53 29.87
C VAL A 1080 14.18 -18.29 30.02
N ASP A 1081 13.79 -17.21 30.69
CA ASP A 1081 12.37 -16.84 30.87
C ASP A 1081 11.68 -16.56 29.52
N ASP A 1082 12.36 -15.87 28.61
CA ASP A 1082 11.88 -15.55 27.27
C ASP A 1082 11.71 -16.80 26.38
N ILE A 1083 12.63 -17.77 26.50
CA ILE A 1083 12.52 -19.06 25.81
C ILE A 1083 11.32 -19.85 26.35
N ASN A 1084 11.15 -19.90 27.67
CA ASN A 1084 10.02 -20.59 28.29
C ASN A 1084 8.68 -19.92 27.91
N TYR A 1085 8.64 -18.59 27.86
CA TYR A 1085 7.49 -17.84 27.35
C TYR A 1085 7.18 -18.21 25.90
N LEU A 1086 8.17 -18.27 25.01
CA LEU A 1086 7.97 -18.62 23.60
C LEU A 1086 7.42 -20.06 23.45
N ARG A 1087 7.96 -21.01 24.23
CA ARG A 1087 7.50 -22.40 24.27
C ARG A 1087 6.06 -22.53 24.77
N GLN A 1088 5.70 -21.78 25.82
CA GLN A 1088 4.37 -21.84 26.44
C GLN A 1088 3.32 -21.12 25.59
N LYS A 1089 3.64 -19.95 25.02
CA LYS A 1089 2.67 -19.10 24.31
C LYS A 1089 2.53 -19.43 22.83
N TYR A 1090 3.57 -19.94 22.18
CA TYR A 1090 3.59 -20.18 20.73
C TYR A 1090 4.18 -21.56 20.37
N PRO A 1091 3.60 -22.67 20.87
CA PRO A 1091 4.17 -24.01 20.71
C PRO A 1091 4.24 -24.49 19.25
N ARG A 1092 3.41 -23.93 18.36
CA ARG A 1092 3.34 -24.29 16.93
C ARG A 1092 3.68 -23.13 15.98
N LEU A 1093 4.67 -22.29 16.33
CA LEU A 1093 5.08 -21.11 15.53
C LEU A 1093 5.44 -21.42 14.06
N LYS A 1094 5.88 -22.66 13.75
CA LYS A 1094 6.20 -23.10 12.38
C LYS A 1094 4.96 -23.38 11.52
N ALA A 1095 3.81 -23.68 12.12
CA ALA A 1095 2.57 -24.05 11.42
C ALA A 1095 1.71 -22.83 11.03
N ILE A 1096 2.22 -21.60 11.22
CA ILE A 1096 1.50 -20.36 10.92
C ILE A 1096 1.40 -20.15 9.41
N ASN A 1097 0.16 -20.00 8.93
CA ASN A 1097 -0.18 -19.68 7.55
C ASN A 1097 0.43 -18.32 7.12
N ILE A 1098 0.82 -18.21 5.86
CA ILE A 1098 1.54 -17.08 5.25
C ILE A 1098 0.83 -15.75 5.52
N ALA A 1099 -0.51 -15.71 5.47
CA ALA A 1099 -1.31 -14.50 5.67
C ALA A 1099 -1.13 -13.87 7.07
N ASN A 1100 -0.91 -14.69 8.11
CA ASN A 1100 -0.86 -14.23 9.50
C ASN A 1100 0.58 -14.02 10.02
N ARG A 1101 1.60 -14.46 9.26
CA ARG A 1101 3.01 -14.26 9.61
C ARG A 1101 3.40 -12.81 9.88
N PRO A 1102 2.92 -11.79 9.13
CA PRO A 1102 3.29 -10.39 9.40
C PRO A 1102 2.86 -9.92 10.79
N GLN A 1103 1.65 -10.29 11.22
CA GLN A 1103 1.03 -9.81 12.46
C GLN A 1103 1.69 -10.46 13.68
N ILE A 1104 1.83 -11.79 13.65
CA ILE A 1104 2.51 -12.53 14.70
C ILE A 1104 3.97 -12.09 14.82
N LEU A 1105 4.64 -11.85 13.69
CA LEU A 1105 6.01 -11.32 13.71
C LEU A 1105 6.08 -9.93 14.33
N GLN A 1106 5.12 -9.05 14.06
CA GLN A 1106 5.06 -7.72 14.67
C GLN A 1106 4.86 -7.82 16.19
N LEU A 1107 4.01 -8.73 16.67
CA LEU A 1107 3.80 -8.99 18.09
C LEU A 1107 5.08 -9.52 18.76
N LEU A 1108 5.74 -10.50 18.15
CA LEU A 1108 7.01 -11.07 18.65
C LEU A 1108 8.12 -10.00 18.65
N ASN A 1109 8.27 -9.24 17.56
CA ASN A 1109 9.23 -8.15 17.48
C ASN A 1109 9.00 -7.08 18.55
N THR A 1110 7.74 -6.77 18.85
CA THR A 1110 7.40 -5.82 19.89
C THR A 1110 7.73 -6.37 21.28
N TYR A 1111 7.39 -7.64 21.55
CA TYR A 1111 7.64 -8.29 22.83
C TYR A 1111 9.13 -8.46 23.12
N PHE A 1112 9.88 -9.04 22.19
CA PHE A 1112 11.32 -9.33 22.34
C PHE A 1112 12.20 -8.13 21.98
N GLY A 1113 11.63 -6.99 21.54
CA GLY A 1113 12.38 -5.80 21.16
C GLY A 1113 13.26 -5.98 19.92
N THR A 1114 12.85 -6.85 18.99
CA THR A 1114 13.59 -7.19 17.78
C THR A 1114 13.04 -6.48 16.53
N THR A 1115 13.83 -6.47 15.45
CA THR A 1115 13.43 -5.92 14.14
C THR A 1115 13.59 -7.00 13.04
N LEU A 1116 13.18 -8.23 13.33
CA LEU A 1116 13.33 -9.37 12.43
C LEU A 1116 12.26 -9.30 11.33
N THR A 1117 12.62 -9.73 10.12
CA THR A 1117 11.72 -9.75 8.96
C THR A 1117 11.09 -11.13 8.77
N ILE A 1118 10.01 -11.21 7.98
CA ILE A 1118 9.36 -12.50 7.65
C ILE A 1118 10.37 -13.45 6.99
N THR A 1119 11.26 -12.91 6.16
CA THR A 1119 12.35 -13.65 5.53
C THR A 1119 13.36 -14.20 6.55
N ASP A 1120 13.66 -13.46 7.62
CA ASP A 1120 14.58 -13.93 8.68
C ASP A 1120 14.04 -15.16 9.39
N ILE A 1121 12.75 -15.20 9.71
CA ILE A 1121 12.13 -16.32 10.44
C ILE A 1121 11.69 -17.44 9.48
N TRP A 1122 10.80 -17.14 8.52
CA TRP A 1122 10.17 -18.16 7.65
C TRP A 1122 10.74 -18.24 6.22
N GLY A 1123 11.68 -17.37 5.83
CA GLY A 1123 12.27 -17.41 4.48
C GLY A 1123 13.17 -18.63 4.22
N THR A 1124 13.33 -19.00 2.96
CA THR A 1124 14.23 -20.10 2.53
C THR A 1124 15.65 -19.60 2.21
N ALA A 1125 15.83 -18.31 1.95
CA ALA A 1125 17.13 -17.69 1.68
C ALA A 1125 17.98 -17.54 2.96
N GLY A 1126 19.31 -17.69 2.82
CA GLY A 1126 20.27 -17.54 3.92
C GLY A 1126 20.40 -16.09 4.38
N THR A 1127 19.62 -15.68 5.37
CA THR A 1127 19.74 -14.35 5.98
C THR A 1127 20.89 -14.29 6.98
N THR A 1128 21.33 -13.08 7.36
CA THR A 1128 22.43 -12.89 8.32
C THR A 1128 22.22 -13.64 9.63
N VAL A 1129 20.99 -13.66 10.16
CA VAL A 1129 20.65 -14.36 11.42
C VAL A 1129 20.69 -15.89 11.24
N LYS A 1130 20.20 -16.41 10.10
CA LYS A 1130 20.26 -17.84 9.75
C LYS A 1130 21.69 -18.33 9.53
N ASN A 1131 22.51 -17.52 8.87
CA ASN A 1131 23.92 -17.82 8.63
C ASN A 1131 24.68 -17.82 9.98
N LEU A 1132 24.47 -16.83 10.84
CA LEU A 1132 25.05 -16.77 12.18
C LEU A 1132 24.65 -17.98 13.05
N TYR A 1133 23.37 -18.36 13.07
CA TYR A 1133 22.93 -19.57 13.78
C TYR A 1133 23.61 -20.82 13.24
N SER A 1134 23.80 -20.92 11.92
CA SER A 1134 24.47 -22.04 11.28
C SER A 1134 25.95 -22.13 11.66
N TYR A 1135 26.69 -21.02 11.64
CA TYR A 1135 28.08 -20.96 12.09
C TYR A 1135 28.19 -21.27 13.59
N PHE A 1136 27.35 -20.64 14.40
CA PHE A 1136 27.34 -20.82 15.85
C PHE A 1136 27.09 -22.27 16.25
N LYS A 1137 26.12 -22.93 15.60
CA LYS A 1137 25.82 -24.35 15.77
C LYS A 1137 27.00 -25.24 15.36
N ASN A 1138 27.62 -24.98 14.22
CA ASN A 1138 28.78 -25.74 13.73
C ASN A 1138 30.02 -25.56 14.61
N HIS A 1139 30.16 -24.44 15.32
CA HIS A 1139 31.23 -24.26 16.28
C HIS A 1139 30.95 -25.03 17.57
N LEU A 1140 29.72 -24.94 18.10
CA LEU A 1140 29.33 -25.64 19.32
C LEU A 1140 29.39 -27.16 19.18
N SER A 1141 29.25 -27.71 17.97
CA SER A 1141 29.41 -29.15 17.74
C SER A 1141 30.83 -29.66 17.99
N LEU A 1142 31.85 -28.80 18.11
CA LEU A 1142 33.21 -29.21 18.52
C LEU A 1142 33.29 -29.67 19.99
N PHE A 1143 32.28 -29.37 20.80
CA PHE A 1143 32.14 -29.90 22.16
C PHE A 1143 31.33 -31.21 22.14
N GLU A 1144 31.78 -32.22 21.38
CA GLU A 1144 31.08 -33.50 21.17
C GLU A 1144 30.80 -34.30 22.46
N ASP A 1145 31.53 -33.97 23.52
CA ASP A 1145 31.37 -34.51 24.88
C ASP A 1145 30.10 -34.00 25.56
N ILE A 1146 29.61 -32.81 25.18
CA ILE A 1146 28.55 -32.05 25.86
C ILE A 1146 27.37 -31.71 24.93
N ILE A 1147 27.65 -31.34 23.68
CA ILE A 1147 26.66 -30.86 22.72
C ILE A 1147 26.46 -31.89 21.60
N GLU A 1148 25.20 -32.16 21.25
CA GLU A 1148 24.80 -32.90 20.06
C GLU A 1148 23.84 -32.06 19.20
N ILE A 1149 23.89 -32.23 17.88
CA ILE A 1149 22.98 -31.55 16.95
C ILE A 1149 21.94 -32.54 16.43
N LYS A 1150 20.67 -32.36 16.83
CA LYS A 1150 19.53 -33.19 16.38
C LYS A 1150 18.48 -32.32 15.70
N ASN A 1151 17.98 -32.74 14.54
CA ASN A 1151 16.95 -32.01 13.78
C ASN A 1151 17.28 -30.51 13.54
N ARG A 1152 18.58 -30.18 13.38
CA ARG A 1152 19.11 -28.80 13.25
C ARG A 1152 18.98 -27.93 14.52
N GLU A 1153 18.73 -28.53 15.67
CA GLU A 1153 18.65 -27.92 17.00
C GLU A 1153 19.93 -28.21 17.79
N ILE A 1154 20.32 -27.29 18.68
CA ILE A 1154 21.46 -27.48 19.59
C ILE A 1154 20.94 -28.15 20.86
N CYS A 1155 21.44 -29.34 21.20
CA CYS A 1155 20.99 -30.12 22.35
C CYS A 1155 22.17 -30.47 23.26
N ILE A 1156 21.94 -30.53 24.57
CA ILE A 1156 22.88 -31.18 25.49
C ILE A 1156 22.74 -32.70 25.34
N LYS A 1157 23.88 -33.39 25.24
CA LYS A 1157 23.94 -34.85 25.07
C LYS A 1157 23.30 -35.58 26.26
N PRO A 1158 22.53 -36.67 26.03
CA PRO A 1158 21.95 -37.47 27.10
C PRO A 1158 23.03 -37.96 28.07
N GLY A 1159 22.83 -37.75 29.38
CA GLY A 1159 23.79 -38.13 30.44
C GLY A 1159 24.70 -37.01 30.93
N VAL A 1160 24.76 -35.87 30.24
CA VAL A 1160 25.55 -34.70 30.66
C VAL A 1160 24.76 -33.83 31.64
N ASN A 1161 25.33 -33.58 32.82
CA ASN A 1161 24.69 -32.83 33.89
C ASN A 1161 25.22 -31.38 33.98
N ALA A 1162 24.63 -30.57 34.86
CA ALA A 1162 25.04 -29.17 35.04
C ALA A 1162 26.51 -29.04 35.48
N ASN A 1163 27.01 -29.98 36.29
CA ASN A 1163 28.39 -29.98 36.77
C ASN A 1163 29.41 -30.19 35.65
N ASP A 1164 29.05 -30.91 34.57
CA ASP A 1164 29.93 -31.11 33.41
C ASP A 1164 30.07 -29.84 32.57
N ILE A 1165 28.99 -29.04 32.49
CA ILE A 1165 29.02 -27.70 31.88
C ILE A 1165 29.78 -26.73 32.79
N ASP A 1166 29.58 -26.80 34.10
CA ASP A 1166 30.31 -25.97 35.06
C ASP A 1166 31.82 -26.23 34.99
N LYS A 1167 32.26 -27.50 34.93
CA LYS A 1167 33.68 -27.84 34.71
C LYS A 1167 34.27 -27.21 33.44
N LEU A 1168 33.48 -27.13 32.37
CA LEU A 1168 33.89 -26.49 31.12
C LEU A 1168 33.97 -24.96 31.26
N LEU A 1169 33.03 -24.36 31.98
CA LEU A 1169 32.97 -22.92 32.22
C LEU A 1169 33.95 -22.45 33.32
N GLU A 1170 34.45 -23.36 34.17
CA GLU A 1170 35.51 -23.08 35.16
C GLU A 1170 36.88 -22.85 34.52
N ILE A 1171 37.08 -23.31 33.28
CA ILE A 1171 38.23 -22.92 32.45
C ILE A 1171 38.18 -21.39 32.28
N ASP A 1172 39.13 -20.71 32.90
CA ASP A 1172 39.23 -19.25 32.99
C ASP A 1172 38.01 -18.56 33.63
N LYS A 1173 37.49 -19.11 34.74
CA LYS A 1173 36.33 -18.60 35.51
C LYS A 1173 36.33 -17.07 35.77
N ASN A 1174 37.50 -16.45 35.84
CA ASN A 1174 37.64 -15.01 36.11
C ASN A 1174 37.63 -14.13 34.86
N ILE A 1175 37.60 -14.71 33.64
CA ILE A 1175 37.70 -13.94 32.39
C ILE A 1175 36.56 -12.93 32.20
N GLU A 1176 35.37 -13.22 32.73
CA GLU A 1176 34.20 -12.33 32.71
C GLU A 1176 34.32 -11.15 33.69
N LYS A 1177 35.31 -11.20 34.61
CA LYS A 1177 35.58 -10.16 35.62
C LYS A 1177 36.82 -9.30 35.30
N VAL A 1178 37.54 -9.61 34.22
CA VAL A 1178 38.76 -8.89 33.81
C VAL A 1178 38.41 -7.65 33.00
N ASP A 1179 39.08 -6.52 33.28
CA ASP A 1179 38.90 -5.27 32.54
C ASP A 1179 39.31 -5.40 31.06
N ARG A 1180 38.61 -4.69 30.18
CA ARG A 1180 38.68 -4.77 28.71
C ARG A 1180 40.09 -4.67 28.14
N LYS A 1181 40.98 -3.92 28.79
CA LYS A 1181 42.38 -3.71 28.36
C LYS A 1181 43.29 -4.92 28.61
N ASN A 1182 42.95 -5.77 29.59
CA ASN A 1182 43.77 -6.91 30.00
C ASN A 1182 43.27 -8.24 29.42
N LEU A 1183 42.05 -8.26 28.87
CA LEU A 1183 41.46 -9.42 28.20
C LEU A 1183 42.37 -9.93 27.08
N PHE A 1184 42.86 -9.07 26.17
CA PHE A 1184 43.72 -9.47 25.04
C PHE A 1184 45.00 -10.22 25.49
N ALA A 1185 45.64 -9.79 26.58
CA ALA A 1185 46.85 -10.43 27.11
C ALA A 1185 46.60 -11.90 27.52
N ILE A 1186 45.45 -12.18 28.13
CA ILE A 1186 45.03 -13.54 28.54
C ILE A 1186 44.83 -14.46 27.33
N TYR A 1187 44.37 -13.94 26.17
CA TYR A 1187 44.20 -14.75 24.95
C TYR A 1187 45.53 -15.24 24.35
N THR A 1188 46.66 -14.63 24.73
CA THR A 1188 47.96 -14.78 24.05
C THR A 1188 49.02 -15.59 24.82
N GLU A 1189 48.74 -15.93 26.10
CA GLU A 1189 49.67 -16.70 26.94
C GLU A 1189 49.60 -18.22 26.67
N VAL A 1190 50.76 -18.86 26.47
CA VAL A 1190 50.86 -20.31 26.20
C VAL A 1190 50.43 -21.15 27.41
N SER A 1191 50.76 -20.72 28.63
CA SER A 1191 50.36 -21.37 29.90
C SER A 1191 48.85 -21.42 30.11
N SER A 1192 48.10 -20.53 29.49
CA SER A 1192 46.64 -20.55 29.51
C SER A 1192 46.06 -21.53 28.47
N CYS A 1193 46.78 -21.79 27.37
CA CYS A 1193 46.32 -22.64 26.26
C CYS A 1193 46.75 -24.11 26.39
N LEU A 1194 47.81 -24.40 27.13
CA LEU A 1194 48.14 -25.73 27.66
C LEU A 1194 47.08 -26.13 28.68
#